data_AF-A0A170UXM6-F1
#
_entry.id   AF-A0A170UXM6-F1
#
_cell.length_a   1.000
_cell.length_b   1.000
_cell.length_c   1.000
_cell.angle_alpha   90.00
_cell.angle_beta   90.00
_cell.angle_gamma   90.00
#
_symmetry.space_group_name_H-M   'P 1'
#
loop_
_entity.id
_entity.type
_entity.pdbx_description
1 polymer ?
#
loop_
_entity_poly.entity_id
_entity_poly.type
_entity_poly.pdbx_seq_one_letter_code
_entity_poly.pdbx_strand_id
1 'polypeptide(L)'
;MTVEPEPDVSVVVIVYNDEERLPTAVGSVLEQTLRNVEVIIADDCSTDGSYRVAQKLAAAHPGRVRAIRLPENSGGCGEPRNQGIKEARGRYVMFLDSDDTLERNACRNMVEAADRTGADLVSGLCVRVHLDNRHGKRTPWYPWLYRSTRTLDSAADLPDLLVFDTLSTNKCYRRAFLLDHGLTFPRGIHYEDLLFSAQAYLAARRITLIPNTVYHWNVVEKTAVKSISNRRGEIRNFADRVEIHRRIDAILARQGQDLLKLRKDIKFLKHDLVLYLRELPFLDDDYRHRFAELARGYIQDFPEEAYAELDRIHAICAQLLLREDWDGLMPAIDTLLNRHKISSPLAERDGRIYWTDRHLDDPKMRAVLDVTSLGYHTRPLHRMALRNRLTEYTVDGGDVVLAGELVNPLGVIGADARLGAELEFRARRRSLQTFRFPVPAVRHRGDTIAWRARIPLARRLRPLGIVDDVWDVRLHLTADGRRTTSRLTVGTVDLEHAGSVPVRPRLTRLLADRIEAQVSAKGHLAFRLTQHGRAARAGRAAVERRLHSRPVRAAKGAYRTLRAVRKDLNSGTRKLQVYDRVLCKLPIRKGTVVFESHLGRQYSDSPRAIFEELRRRKAPITPIWSYAGERPEGFPRDVELVRRWSWRYLKALAQAEFWIDNQGYPLRLAKRPETTYIQTWHGSALKRMGFDEPSLRMLSAQEQRSYQQALDRFDHFVVRSEHDVRTLARAYRIPEEKLLRTGYPRNDALVRVREGAPLPPEARRLAERLGLDPGRRVLLYAPTFRAHSDGRVRDFSFPFDLDAFVARFGDDHTLLVRAHYLNRLTLPPSVAGRVIDVSAEPDITPLLLLADCLITDYSSVMFDYALLQRPIVFYAHDWEEYAKDTRGTYFDLLAEAPGPVPRTEEELFAAIADLNTVRTTYEARLKEFVDKYGEYDRGDAAARIVDRFFGTAGEAR
;
A
#
# COMPACT_ATOMS: atom_id res chain seq x y z
N MET A 1 11.82 63.97 7.01
CA MET A 1 11.81 62.66 6.32
C MET A 1 11.36 61.62 7.33
N THR A 2 10.10 61.21 7.27
CA THR A 2 9.60 60.06 8.06
C THR A 2 10.14 58.80 7.41
N VAL A 3 11.04 58.08 8.09
CA VAL A 3 11.53 56.78 7.65
C VAL A 3 10.31 55.84 7.68
N GLU A 4 9.86 55.36 6.52
CA GLU A 4 8.84 54.30 6.47
C GLU A 4 9.37 53.10 7.27
N PRO A 5 8.59 52.53 8.21
CA PRO A 5 9.05 51.40 9.01
C PRO A 5 9.36 50.20 8.11
N GLU A 6 10.50 49.54 8.37
CA GLU A 6 10.95 48.37 7.63
C GLU A 6 9.90 47.24 7.72
N PRO A 7 9.44 46.65 6.59
CA PRO A 7 8.52 45.53 6.61
C PRO A 7 9.13 44.30 7.32
N ASP A 8 8.31 43.50 7.99
CA ASP A 8 8.80 42.21 8.53
C ASP A 8 9.04 41.21 7.40
N VAL A 9 8.18 41.21 6.40
CA VAL A 9 8.29 40.32 5.24
C VAL A 9 7.79 40.99 3.96
N SER A 10 8.54 40.80 2.88
CA SER A 10 8.12 41.13 1.51
C SER A 10 7.64 39.87 0.81
N VAL A 11 6.37 39.85 0.39
CA VAL A 11 5.81 38.78 -0.43
C VAL A 11 5.89 39.20 -1.89
N VAL A 12 6.73 38.50 -2.66
CA VAL A 12 6.89 38.70 -4.09
C VAL A 12 5.83 37.88 -4.82
N VAL A 13 4.87 38.57 -5.43
CA VAL A 13 3.79 37.99 -6.24
C VAL A 13 4.19 38.09 -7.71
N ILE A 14 4.41 36.96 -8.37
CA ILE A 14 4.75 36.95 -9.80
C ILE A 14 3.50 36.81 -10.67
N VAL A 15 3.47 37.48 -11.82
CA VAL A 15 2.33 37.42 -12.74
C VAL A 15 2.76 37.47 -14.20
N TYR A 16 2.14 36.62 -15.00
CA TYR A 16 2.18 36.68 -16.47
C TYR A 16 0.84 36.25 -17.03
N ASN A 17 0.15 37.17 -17.71
CA ASN A 17 -1.16 36.91 -18.34
C ASN A 17 -2.20 36.24 -17.42
N ASP A 18 -2.40 36.79 -16.21
CA ASP A 18 -3.31 36.27 -15.20
C ASP A 18 -4.11 37.37 -14.48
N GLU A 19 -4.78 38.23 -15.26
CA GLU A 19 -5.53 39.37 -14.73
C GLU A 19 -6.67 38.97 -13.76
N GLU A 20 -7.26 37.78 -13.95
CA GLU A 20 -8.43 37.32 -13.19
C GLU A 20 -8.07 36.86 -11.77
N ARG A 21 -6.93 36.17 -11.59
CA ARG A 21 -6.56 35.56 -10.30
C ARG A 21 -5.66 36.44 -9.45
N LEU A 22 -4.89 37.34 -10.06
CA LEU A 22 -3.97 38.25 -9.36
C LEU A 22 -4.60 38.97 -8.15
N PRO A 23 -5.84 39.52 -8.20
CA PRO A 23 -6.46 40.16 -7.04
C PRO A 23 -6.67 39.20 -5.86
N THR A 24 -6.95 37.92 -6.12
CA THR A 24 -7.15 36.90 -5.07
C THR A 24 -5.83 36.56 -4.38
N ALA A 25 -4.76 36.39 -5.16
CA ALA A 25 -3.42 36.14 -4.63
C ALA A 25 -2.97 37.30 -3.73
N VAL A 26 -3.04 38.55 -4.23
CA VAL A 26 -2.69 39.75 -3.47
C VAL A 26 -3.59 39.92 -2.23
N GLY A 27 -4.90 39.66 -2.37
CA GLY A 27 -5.85 39.68 -1.25
C GLY A 27 -5.44 38.73 -0.12
N SER A 28 -4.98 37.52 -0.44
CA SER A 28 -4.52 36.54 0.56
C SER A 28 -3.30 37.02 1.37
N VAL A 29 -2.49 37.92 0.80
CA VAL A 29 -1.37 38.56 1.50
C VAL A 29 -1.84 39.76 2.33
N LEU A 30 -2.76 40.57 1.81
CA LEU A 30 -3.29 41.73 2.53
C LEU A 30 -4.12 41.33 3.77
N GLU A 31 -4.75 40.15 3.73
CA GLU A 31 -5.54 39.55 4.80
C GLU A 31 -4.71 38.83 5.87
N GLN A 32 -3.38 38.79 5.74
CA GLN A 32 -2.49 38.15 6.72
C GLN A 32 -2.67 38.74 8.12
N THR A 33 -2.54 37.87 9.12
CA THR A 33 -2.63 38.29 10.54
C THR A 33 -1.38 39.04 11.01
N LEU A 34 -0.25 38.92 10.32
CA LEU A 34 0.90 39.81 10.49
C LEU A 34 0.63 41.10 9.71
N ARG A 35 0.70 42.25 10.38
CA ARG A 35 0.29 43.54 9.77
C ARG A 35 1.38 44.17 8.90
N ASN A 36 2.63 44.03 9.30
CA ASN A 36 3.79 44.67 8.66
C ASN A 36 4.31 43.83 7.46
N VAL A 37 3.43 43.63 6.47
CA VAL A 37 3.70 42.83 5.26
C VAL A 37 3.65 43.74 4.03
N GLU A 38 4.72 43.71 3.24
CA GLU A 38 4.86 44.34 1.92
C GLU A 38 4.51 43.35 0.82
N VAL A 39 3.86 43.81 -0.25
CA VAL A 39 3.57 43.04 -1.47
C VAL A 39 4.30 43.67 -2.65
N ILE A 40 5.05 42.86 -3.38
CA ILE A 40 5.72 43.27 -4.63
C ILE A 40 5.16 42.43 -5.77
N ILE A 41 4.35 43.05 -6.62
CA ILE A 41 3.80 42.43 -7.82
C ILE A 41 4.82 42.60 -8.94
N ALA A 42 5.42 41.50 -9.40
CA ALA A 42 6.38 41.48 -10.49
C ALA A 42 5.73 40.93 -11.77
N ASP A 43 5.41 41.83 -12.71
CA ASP A 43 4.83 41.50 -14.02
C ASP A 43 5.91 41.14 -15.04
N ASP A 44 5.83 39.93 -15.60
CA ASP A 44 6.76 39.42 -16.62
C ASP A 44 6.42 39.92 -18.05
N CYS A 45 6.24 41.23 -18.17
CA CYS A 45 5.83 41.90 -19.40
C CYS A 45 4.54 41.28 -20.00
N SER A 46 3.46 41.21 -19.19
CA SER A 46 2.18 40.66 -19.64
C SER A 46 1.63 41.41 -20.84
N THR A 47 0.91 40.68 -21.68
CA THR A 47 0.24 41.18 -22.90
C THR A 47 -1.26 41.39 -22.72
N ASP A 48 -1.83 40.94 -21.60
CA ASP A 48 -3.22 41.17 -21.21
C ASP A 48 -3.35 42.35 -20.22
N GLY A 49 -4.48 42.44 -19.51
CA GLY A 49 -4.72 43.50 -18.53
C GLY A 49 -4.01 43.33 -17.18
N SER A 50 -3.15 42.31 -16.99
CA SER A 50 -2.52 41.98 -15.70
C SER A 50 -1.75 43.15 -15.10
N TYR A 51 -0.92 43.84 -15.88
CA TYR A 51 -0.15 44.96 -15.36
C TYR A 51 -1.04 46.14 -14.94
N ARG A 52 -2.13 46.39 -15.68
CA ARG A 52 -3.11 47.42 -15.30
C ARG A 52 -3.80 47.05 -13.98
N VAL A 53 -4.10 45.77 -13.76
CA VAL A 53 -4.62 45.28 -12.47
C VAL A 53 -3.59 45.46 -11.36
N ALA A 54 -2.32 45.13 -11.60
CA ALA A 54 -1.23 45.34 -10.65
C ALA A 54 -1.09 46.82 -10.24
N GLN A 55 -1.15 47.75 -11.21
CA GLN A 55 -1.12 49.19 -10.94
C GLN A 55 -2.32 49.65 -10.10
N LYS A 56 -3.51 49.14 -10.36
CA LYS A 56 -4.70 49.43 -9.55
C LYS A 56 -4.56 48.93 -8.12
N LEU A 57 -4.03 47.73 -7.92
CA LEU A 57 -3.79 47.16 -6.58
C LEU A 57 -2.74 47.98 -5.82
N ALA A 58 -1.66 48.41 -6.49
CA ALA A 58 -0.65 49.30 -5.90
C ALA A 58 -1.24 50.66 -5.50
N ALA A 59 -2.06 51.27 -6.36
CA ALA A 59 -2.73 52.53 -6.08
C ALA A 59 -3.77 52.43 -4.95
N ALA A 60 -4.45 51.29 -4.81
CA ALA A 60 -5.44 51.06 -3.75
C ALA A 60 -4.81 50.84 -2.36
N HIS A 61 -3.53 50.45 -2.31
CA HIS A 61 -2.83 50.11 -1.07
C HIS A 61 -1.43 50.78 -1.02
N PRO A 62 -1.36 52.12 -1.02
CA PRO A 62 -0.10 52.85 -1.04
C PRO A 62 0.75 52.51 0.18
N GLY A 63 2.07 52.40 -0.03
CA GLY A 63 3.05 52.02 1.01
C GLY A 63 3.07 50.52 1.36
N ARG A 64 2.05 49.74 0.96
CA ARG A 64 1.99 48.28 1.20
C ARG A 64 2.13 47.43 -0.05
N VAL A 65 1.62 47.90 -1.19
CA VAL A 65 1.67 47.18 -2.47
C VAL A 65 2.45 47.99 -3.49
N ARG A 66 3.41 47.34 -4.14
CA ARG A 66 4.22 47.90 -5.23
C ARG A 66 4.06 47.02 -6.47
N ALA A 67 4.01 47.64 -7.64
CA ALA A 67 3.97 46.93 -8.91
C ALA A 67 5.22 47.31 -9.72
N ILE A 68 5.94 46.29 -10.20
CA ILE A 68 7.08 46.43 -11.10
C ILE A 68 6.80 45.66 -12.39
N ARG A 69 7.34 46.16 -13.50
CA ARG A 69 7.22 45.52 -14.81
C ARG A 69 8.59 45.25 -15.39
N LEU A 70 8.80 44.02 -15.84
CA LEU A 70 10.02 43.67 -16.56
C LEU A 70 10.00 44.29 -17.97
N PRO A 71 11.18 44.61 -18.54
CA PRO A 71 11.27 45.24 -19.86
C PRO A 71 10.87 44.30 -21.00
N GLU A 72 11.00 43.00 -20.80
CA GLU A 72 10.65 41.95 -21.76
C GLU A 72 10.13 40.72 -21.02
N ASN A 73 9.46 39.81 -21.74
CA ASN A 73 9.01 38.54 -21.18
C ASN A 73 10.21 37.58 -21.01
N SER A 74 10.42 37.12 -19.79
CA SER A 74 11.54 36.25 -19.44
C SER A 74 11.36 34.78 -19.84
N GLY A 75 10.13 34.36 -20.14
CA GLY A 75 9.78 32.99 -20.51
C GLY A 75 9.70 32.00 -19.34
N GLY A 76 9.72 32.46 -18.08
CA GLY A 76 9.66 31.60 -16.89
C GLY A 76 9.34 32.36 -15.59
N CYS A 77 9.26 31.64 -14.47
CA CYS A 77 8.89 32.25 -13.18
C CYS A 77 10.10 32.86 -12.44
N GLY A 78 11.32 32.45 -12.81
CA GLY A 78 12.55 32.82 -12.10
C GLY A 78 12.89 34.32 -12.12
N GLU A 79 12.83 34.97 -13.29
CA GLU A 79 13.29 36.37 -13.39
C GLU A 79 12.38 37.37 -12.67
N PRO A 80 11.05 37.28 -12.74
CA PRO A 80 10.17 38.09 -11.89
C PRO A 80 10.46 37.92 -10.40
N ARG A 81 10.76 36.69 -9.94
CA ARG A 81 11.17 36.44 -8.54
C ARG A 81 12.50 37.12 -8.21
N ASN A 82 13.49 37.06 -9.10
CA ASN A 82 14.78 37.72 -8.93
C ASN A 82 14.64 39.25 -8.79
N GLN A 83 13.81 39.87 -9.62
CA GLN A 83 13.53 41.31 -9.52
C GLN A 83 12.81 41.64 -8.22
N GLY A 84 11.85 40.80 -7.80
CA GLY A 84 11.22 40.94 -6.50
C GLY A 84 12.19 40.84 -5.31
N ILE A 85 13.20 39.96 -5.35
CA ILE A 85 14.23 39.88 -4.30
C ILE A 85 15.01 41.20 -4.20
N LYS A 86 15.38 41.80 -5.35
CA LYS A 86 16.13 43.07 -5.38
C LYS A 86 15.31 44.22 -4.81
N GLU A 87 14.03 44.25 -5.14
CA GLU A 87 13.10 45.30 -4.73
C GLU A 87 12.54 45.14 -3.30
N ALA A 88 12.69 43.94 -2.72
CA ALA A 88 12.23 43.63 -1.37
C ALA A 88 12.90 44.53 -0.33
N ARG A 89 12.08 45.08 0.58
CA ARG A 89 12.56 45.88 1.72
C ARG A 89 12.44 45.15 3.05
N GLY A 90 11.70 44.05 3.12
CA GLY A 90 11.43 43.35 4.36
C GLY A 90 12.60 42.51 4.89
N ARG A 91 12.63 42.26 6.20
CA ARG A 91 13.62 41.39 6.85
C ARG A 91 13.63 39.98 6.25
N TYR A 92 12.45 39.52 5.85
CA TYR A 92 12.24 38.23 5.19
C TYR A 92 11.59 38.38 3.80
N VAL A 93 11.75 37.36 2.95
CA VAL A 93 11.15 37.27 1.61
C VAL A 93 10.35 35.98 1.50
N MET A 94 9.16 36.06 0.89
CA MET A 94 8.34 34.91 0.49
C MET A 94 7.91 35.05 -0.98
N PHE A 95 7.62 33.95 -1.66
CA PHE A 95 7.15 33.94 -3.05
C PHE A 95 5.70 33.45 -3.14
N LEU A 96 4.92 34.06 -4.02
CA LEU A 96 3.54 33.68 -4.32
C LEU A 96 3.28 33.75 -5.82
N ASP A 97 2.69 32.69 -6.39
CA ASP A 97 2.27 32.68 -7.78
C ASP A 97 0.86 33.30 -7.91
N SER A 98 0.56 33.97 -9.03
CA SER A 98 -0.70 34.73 -9.22
C SER A 98 -1.97 33.88 -9.16
N ASP A 99 -1.87 32.57 -9.38
CA ASP A 99 -2.98 31.61 -9.34
C ASP A 99 -3.14 30.90 -7.99
N ASP A 100 -2.25 31.16 -7.03
CA ASP A 100 -2.20 30.54 -5.71
C ASP A 100 -2.59 31.48 -4.57
N THR A 101 -2.67 30.96 -3.34
CA THR A 101 -2.98 31.78 -2.14
C THR A 101 -2.16 31.35 -0.93
N LEU A 102 -1.90 32.29 -0.02
CA LEU A 102 -1.31 32.00 1.29
C LEU A 102 -2.40 31.59 2.30
N GLU A 103 -2.03 30.76 3.27
CA GLU A 103 -2.86 30.51 4.45
C GLU A 103 -2.90 31.78 5.33
N ARG A 104 -4.01 32.04 6.03
CA ARG A 104 -4.27 33.29 6.76
C ARG A 104 -3.20 33.69 7.78
N ASN A 105 -2.49 32.73 8.36
CA ASN A 105 -1.42 32.95 9.34
C ASN A 105 -0.03 32.60 8.80
N ALA A 106 0.13 32.40 7.49
CA ALA A 106 1.38 31.97 6.88
C ALA A 106 2.55 32.90 7.23
N CYS A 107 2.42 34.20 6.99
CA CYS A 107 3.48 35.18 7.26
C CYS A 107 3.85 35.20 8.75
N ARG A 108 2.85 35.22 9.63
CA ARG A 108 3.06 35.22 11.09
C ARG A 108 3.81 33.97 11.54
N ASN A 109 3.30 32.78 11.21
CA ASN A 109 3.88 31.50 11.65
C ASN A 109 5.33 31.35 11.17
N MET A 110 5.61 31.79 9.94
CA MET A 110 6.94 31.66 9.34
C MET A 110 7.94 32.66 9.95
N VAL A 111 7.55 33.93 10.12
CA VAL A 111 8.41 34.96 10.74
C VAL A 111 8.66 34.66 12.22
N GLU A 112 7.64 34.28 12.99
CA GLU A 112 7.81 33.89 14.39
C GLU A 112 8.74 32.69 14.55
N ALA A 113 8.62 31.69 13.67
CA ALA A 113 9.54 30.56 13.67
C ALA A 113 10.97 30.97 13.31
N ALA A 114 11.14 31.87 12.33
CA ALA A 114 12.46 32.38 11.93
C ALA A 114 13.11 33.17 13.06
N ASP A 115 12.38 34.10 13.68
CA ASP A 115 12.89 34.95 14.78
C ASP A 115 13.19 34.11 16.03
N ARG A 116 12.34 33.14 16.39
CA ARG A 116 12.56 32.26 17.55
C ARG A 116 13.78 31.36 17.41
N THR A 117 14.04 30.87 16.20
CA THR A 117 15.09 29.86 15.97
C THR A 117 16.38 30.46 15.40
N GLY A 118 16.33 31.70 14.91
CA GLY A 118 17.42 32.30 14.14
C GLY A 118 17.63 31.62 12.78
N ALA A 119 16.59 31.02 12.20
CA ALA A 119 16.73 30.32 10.93
C ALA A 119 17.02 31.27 9.76
N ASP A 120 17.81 30.80 8.80
CA ASP A 120 18.01 31.46 7.50
C ASP A 120 16.82 31.19 6.57
N LEU A 121 16.21 30.01 6.73
CA LEU A 121 15.10 29.51 5.93
C LEU A 121 14.09 28.79 6.83
N VAL A 122 12.81 29.13 6.67
CA VAL A 122 11.70 28.39 7.25
C VAL A 122 10.88 27.77 6.13
N SER A 123 10.45 26.51 6.28
CA SER A 123 9.56 25.81 5.35
C SER A 123 8.31 25.30 6.07
N GLY A 124 7.13 25.47 5.44
CA GLY A 124 5.85 25.02 5.97
C GLY A 124 5.10 24.10 5.00
N LEU A 125 3.99 23.53 5.48
CA LEU A 125 3.21 22.57 4.70
C LEU A 125 2.48 23.27 3.54
N CYS A 126 2.71 22.77 2.32
CA CYS A 126 1.92 23.13 1.14
C CYS A 126 0.72 22.17 0.97
N VAL A 127 -0.44 22.68 0.56
CA VAL A 127 -1.64 21.88 0.30
C VAL A 127 -2.16 22.15 -1.10
N ARG A 128 -2.27 21.10 -1.92
CA ARG A 128 -2.93 21.18 -3.23
C ARG A 128 -4.44 21.26 -3.08
N VAL A 129 -5.06 22.27 -3.68
CA VAL A 129 -6.51 22.52 -3.67
C VAL A 129 -7.04 22.31 -5.09
N HIS A 130 -7.85 21.26 -5.30
CA HIS A 130 -8.41 20.95 -6.62
C HIS A 130 -9.70 21.74 -6.88
N LEU A 131 -9.62 22.81 -7.66
CA LEU A 131 -10.71 23.78 -7.85
C LEU A 131 -11.88 23.24 -8.68
N ASP A 132 -11.63 22.33 -9.62
CA ASP A 132 -12.64 21.75 -10.52
C ASP A 132 -13.29 20.46 -9.98
N ASN A 133 -12.88 20.04 -8.77
CA ASN A 133 -13.42 18.86 -8.10
C ASN A 133 -14.64 19.22 -7.24
N ARG A 134 -15.81 18.62 -7.56
CA ARG A 134 -17.09 18.84 -6.87
C ARG A 134 -17.07 18.54 -5.36
N HIS A 135 -16.04 17.89 -4.85
CA HIS A 135 -15.89 17.51 -3.44
C HIS A 135 -14.83 18.33 -2.69
N GLY A 136 -14.24 19.36 -3.29
CA GLY A 136 -13.23 20.20 -2.63
C GLY A 136 -12.02 19.40 -2.17
N LYS A 137 -11.48 18.54 -3.03
CA LYS A 137 -10.36 17.65 -2.69
C LYS A 137 -9.14 18.50 -2.33
N ARG A 138 -8.56 18.25 -1.15
CA ARG A 138 -7.30 18.84 -0.68
C ARG A 138 -6.28 17.75 -0.44
N THR A 139 -5.05 17.94 -0.93
CA THR A 139 -3.97 16.95 -0.81
C THR A 139 -2.72 17.61 -0.25
N PRO A 140 -2.31 17.31 1.00
CA PRO A 140 -1.05 17.79 1.55
C PRO A 140 0.14 17.36 0.71
N TRP A 141 1.09 18.27 0.47
CA TRP A 141 2.33 18.01 -0.24
C TRP A 141 3.38 17.47 0.72
N TYR A 142 3.77 16.20 0.55
CA TYR A 142 4.76 15.48 1.37
C TYR A 142 4.63 15.68 2.89
N PRO A 143 3.47 15.33 3.49
CA PRO A 143 3.14 15.66 4.88
C PRO A 143 4.06 15.01 5.92
N TRP A 144 4.85 13.99 5.57
CA TRP A 144 5.77 13.36 6.52
C TRP A 144 6.95 14.26 6.91
N LEU A 145 7.33 15.20 6.04
CA LEU A 145 8.37 16.20 6.33
C LEU A 145 7.91 17.21 7.39
N TYR A 146 6.60 17.46 7.49
CA TYR A 146 6.00 18.50 8.33
C TYR A 146 5.15 17.93 9.47
N ARG A 147 5.51 16.75 10.01
CA ARG A 147 4.77 16.13 11.12
C ARG A 147 4.88 16.90 12.44
N SER A 148 6.00 17.59 12.65
CA SER A 148 6.30 18.35 13.85
C SER A 148 7.20 19.52 13.52
N THR A 149 7.25 20.52 14.39
CA THR A 149 8.27 21.56 14.29
C THR A 149 9.65 20.95 14.51
N ARG A 150 10.62 21.29 13.66
CA ARG A 150 12.01 20.83 13.75
C ARG A 150 12.94 21.92 13.25
N THR A 151 14.12 22.01 13.84
CA THR A 151 15.20 22.88 13.37
C THR A 151 16.40 22.01 13.06
N LEU A 152 16.95 22.18 11.86
CA LEU A 152 18.08 21.44 11.31
C LEU A 152 19.25 22.40 11.18
N ASP A 153 20.46 21.93 11.47
CA ASP A 153 21.68 22.70 11.24
C ASP A 153 22.20 22.46 9.81
N SER A 154 21.77 21.37 9.17
CA SER A 154 22.05 21.09 7.76
C SER A 154 20.91 20.33 7.08
N ALA A 155 20.79 20.49 5.76
CA ALA A 155 19.95 19.61 4.95
C ALA A 155 20.38 18.12 5.03
N ALA A 156 21.63 17.83 5.41
CA ALA A 156 22.12 16.49 5.64
C ALA A 156 21.44 15.77 6.83
N ASP A 157 20.90 16.53 7.80
CA ASP A 157 20.18 15.98 8.96
C ASP A 157 18.83 15.36 8.55
N LEU A 158 18.28 15.81 7.42
CA LEU A 158 17.05 15.29 6.81
C LEU A 158 17.14 15.34 5.28
N PRO A 159 17.87 14.41 4.64
CA PRO A 159 18.11 14.43 3.19
C PRO A 159 16.83 14.49 2.34
N ASP A 160 15.75 13.88 2.82
CA ASP A 160 14.43 13.90 2.17
C ASP A 160 13.91 15.32 1.93
N LEU A 161 14.30 16.31 2.77
CA LEU A 161 13.88 17.69 2.61
C LEU A 161 14.39 18.28 1.28
N LEU A 162 15.69 18.15 1.01
CA LEU A 162 16.32 18.64 -0.22
C LEU A 162 15.76 17.95 -1.46
N VAL A 163 15.41 16.67 -1.32
CA VAL A 163 15.07 15.78 -2.43
C VAL A 163 13.58 15.84 -2.81
N PHE A 164 12.68 16.06 -1.83
CA PHE A 164 11.23 16.06 -2.04
C PHE A 164 10.61 17.45 -1.96
N ASP A 165 10.99 18.32 -1.03
CA ASP A 165 10.42 19.66 -0.91
C ASP A 165 11.18 20.69 -1.76
N THR A 166 10.93 20.60 -3.07
CA THR A 166 11.63 21.39 -4.10
C THR A 166 10.91 22.69 -4.46
N LEU A 167 9.87 23.07 -3.72
CA LEU A 167 9.08 24.27 -4.00
C LEU A 167 9.80 25.50 -3.45
N SER A 168 9.79 26.64 -4.14
CA SER A 168 10.32 27.89 -3.57
C SER A 168 9.28 28.65 -2.75
N THR A 169 7.99 28.38 -2.96
CA THR A 169 6.84 29.20 -2.51
C THR A 169 6.32 28.88 -1.11
N ASN A 170 6.57 27.67 -0.58
CA ASN A 170 6.17 27.29 0.78
C ASN A 170 7.20 27.71 1.85
N LYS A 171 8.04 28.70 1.55
CA LYS A 171 9.22 29.07 2.32
C LYS A 171 9.26 30.56 2.63
N CYS A 172 9.96 30.87 3.71
CA CYS A 172 10.29 32.22 4.16
C CYS A 172 11.80 32.29 4.34
N TYR A 173 12.45 33.21 3.63
CA TYR A 173 13.90 33.34 3.58
C TYR A 173 14.31 34.63 4.25
N ARG A 174 15.37 34.60 5.07
CA ARG A 174 15.99 35.84 5.54
C ARG A 174 16.55 36.60 4.33
N ARG A 175 16.20 37.88 4.18
CA ARG A 175 16.59 38.67 3.00
C ARG A 175 18.11 38.80 2.89
N ALA A 176 18.78 39.10 4.00
CA ALA A 176 20.24 39.18 4.04
C ALA A 176 20.88 37.86 3.59
N PHE A 177 20.37 36.72 4.05
CA PHE A 177 20.84 35.39 3.62
C PHE A 177 20.76 35.20 2.10
N LEU A 178 19.64 35.59 1.46
CA LEU A 178 19.51 35.52 0.00
C LEU A 178 20.55 36.37 -0.73
N LEU A 179 20.79 37.60 -0.25
CA LEU A 179 21.70 38.54 -0.88
C LEU A 179 23.17 38.16 -0.67
N ASP A 180 23.55 37.82 0.56
CA ASP A 180 24.92 37.48 0.96
C ASP A 180 25.45 36.24 0.21
N HIS A 181 24.55 35.29 -0.10
CA HIS A 181 24.89 34.07 -0.85
C HIS A 181 24.57 34.15 -2.35
N GLY A 182 24.10 35.31 -2.84
CA GLY A 182 23.79 35.52 -4.26
C GLY A 182 22.73 34.57 -4.81
N LEU A 183 21.77 34.15 -3.97
CA LEU A 183 20.75 33.15 -4.34
C LEU A 183 19.75 33.74 -5.33
N THR A 184 19.78 33.24 -6.56
CA THR A 184 18.94 33.70 -7.68
C THR A 184 18.40 32.52 -8.47
N PHE A 185 17.23 32.69 -9.08
CA PHE A 185 16.63 31.71 -9.96
C PHE A 185 17.34 31.72 -11.33
N PRO A 186 17.68 30.56 -11.91
CA PRO A 186 18.29 30.49 -13.23
C PRO A 186 17.33 30.98 -14.34
N ARG A 187 17.88 31.68 -15.34
CA ARG A 187 17.13 32.14 -16.52
C ARG A 187 17.12 31.09 -17.64
N GLY A 188 16.03 31.02 -18.41
CA GLY A 188 15.95 30.27 -19.66
C GLY A 188 15.84 28.74 -19.55
N ILE A 189 15.67 28.20 -18.34
CA ILE A 189 15.57 26.75 -18.08
C ILE A 189 14.33 26.46 -17.22
N HIS A 190 13.61 25.38 -17.52
CA HIS A 190 12.50 24.92 -16.67
C HIS A 190 12.99 24.28 -15.37
N TYR A 191 12.13 24.22 -14.35
CA TYR A 191 12.43 23.65 -13.04
C TYR A 191 13.47 24.44 -12.24
N GLU A 192 13.47 25.76 -12.43
CA GLU A 192 14.29 26.74 -11.72
C GLU A 192 14.16 26.62 -10.20
N ASP A 193 12.96 26.27 -9.70
CA ASP A 193 12.68 26.08 -8.27
C ASP A 193 13.50 24.97 -7.64
N LEU A 194 13.77 23.91 -8.41
CA LEU A 194 14.54 22.76 -7.96
C LEU A 194 15.99 23.15 -7.67
N LEU A 195 16.61 23.93 -8.57
CA LEU A 195 17.98 24.42 -8.38
C LEU A 195 18.05 25.46 -7.27
N PHE A 196 17.14 26.45 -7.27
CA PHE A 196 17.11 27.50 -6.26
C PHE A 196 16.92 26.91 -4.85
N SER A 197 15.97 25.99 -4.68
CA SER A 197 15.72 25.37 -3.37
C SER A 197 16.92 24.54 -2.91
N ALA A 198 17.56 23.79 -3.81
CA ALA A 198 18.77 23.04 -3.48
C ALA A 198 19.91 23.97 -3.04
N GLN A 199 20.15 25.07 -3.76
CA GLN A 199 21.15 26.07 -3.39
C GLN A 199 20.84 26.71 -2.03
N ALA A 200 19.57 27.07 -1.78
CA ALA A 200 19.15 27.66 -0.52
C ALA A 200 19.34 26.69 0.66
N TYR A 201 18.98 25.41 0.50
CA TYR A 201 19.19 24.41 1.54
C TYR A 201 20.67 24.14 1.84
N LEU A 202 21.52 24.15 0.81
CA LEU A 202 22.96 23.92 0.97
C LEU A 202 23.70 25.14 1.53
N ALA A 203 23.19 26.35 1.32
CA ALA A 203 23.76 27.58 1.86
C ALA A 203 23.29 27.89 3.29
N ALA A 204 22.08 27.45 3.68
CA ALA A 204 21.51 27.76 4.98
C ALA A 204 22.27 27.07 6.12
N ARG A 205 22.59 27.83 7.17
CA ARG A 205 23.20 27.30 8.41
C ARG A 205 22.15 26.78 9.38
N ARG A 206 20.90 27.22 9.22
CA ARG A 206 19.78 26.79 10.05
C ARG A 206 18.48 26.81 9.27
N ILE A 207 17.80 25.66 9.25
CA ILE A 207 16.54 25.43 8.54
C ILE A 207 15.47 25.03 9.56
N THR A 208 14.33 25.74 9.59
CA THR A 208 13.21 25.38 10.47
C THR A 208 12.01 24.89 9.66
N LEU A 209 11.48 23.73 10.03
CA LEU A 209 10.26 23.15 9.46
C LEU A 209 9.10 23.36 10.44
N ILE A 210 7.92 23.74 9.94
CA ILE A 210 6.71 23.89 10.75
C ILE A 210 5.55 23.04 10.19
N PRO A 211 4.70 22.45 11.06
CA PRO A 211 3.57 21.62 10.63
C PRO A 211 2.41 22.43 10.04
N ASN A 212 2.42 23.75 10.23
CA ASN A 212 1.39 24.66 9.78
C ASN A 212 1.28 24.63 8.26
N THR A 213 0.03 24.65 7.75
CA THR A 213 -0.21 24.95 6.35
C THR A 213 0.11 26.41 6.10
N VAL A 214 0.94 26.69 5.10
CA VAL A 214 1.36 28.06 4.76
C VAL A 214 1.00 28.45 3.34
N TYR A 215 0.85 27.47 2.45
CA TYR A 215 0.65 27.70 1.02
C TYR A 215 -0.46 26.80 0.47
N HIS A 216 -1.39 27.39 -0.29
CA HIS A 216 -2.41 26.67 -1.04
C HIS A 216 -2.08 26.71 -2.53
N TRP A 217 -1.68 25.55 -3.05
CA TRP A 217 -1.41 25.36 -4.46
C TRP A 217 -2.71 24.99 -5.19
N ASN A 218 -3.27 25.93 -5.92
CA ASN A 218 -4.52 25.78 -6.64
C ASN A 218 -4.29 25.00 -7.95
N VAL A 219 -5.01 23.89 -8.12
CA VAL A 219 -4.87 23.01 -9.27
C VAL A 219 -6.21 22.88 -9.99
N VAL A 220 -6.21 23.12 -11.29
CA VAL A 220 -7.34 22.86 -12.19
C VAL A 220 -7.00 21.67 -13.07
N GLU A 221 -7.66 20.53 -12.89
CA GLU A 221 -7.31 19.30 -13.64
C GLU A 221 -7.81 19.31 -15.10
N LYS A 222 -8.77 20.18 -15.44
CA LYS A 222 -9.42 20.24 -16.77
C LYS A 222 -9.13 21.53 -17.55
N THR A 223 -7.88 21.99 -17.57
CA THR A 223 -7.45 23.10 -18.43
C THR A 223 -7.05 22.59 -19.82
N ALA A 224 -7.38 23.36 -20.86
CA ALA A 224 -6.98 23.07 -22.24
C ALA A 224 -5.46 23.21 -22.45
N VAL A 225 -4.79 24.02 -21.63
CA VAL A 225 -3.34 24.24 -21.61
C VAL A 225 -2.77 23.58 -20.35
N LYS A 226 -1.95 22.54 -20.52
CA LYS A 226 -1.21 21.92 -19.42
C LYS A 226 -0.10 22.88 -18.97
N SER A 227 0.18 22.94 -17.67
CA SER A 227 1.38 23.64 -17.16
C SER A 227 2.64 23.11 -17.86
N ILE A 228 3.67 23.95 -17.97
CA ILE A 228 4.91 23.64 -18.68
C ILE A 228 5.48 22.28 -18.25
N SER A 229 5.59 22.07 -16.93
CA SER A 229 6.06 20.83 -16.29
C SER A 229 5.22 19.57 -16.56
N ASN A 230 4.01 19.72 -17.09
CA ASN A 230 3.10 18.63 -17.44
C ASN A 230 3.08 18.33 -18.95
N ARG A 231 3.82 19.09 -19.79
CA ARG A 231 4.00 18.85 -21.23
C ARG A 231 5.13 17.84 -21.49
N ARG A 232 5.02 16.66 -20.90
CA ARG A 232 6.08 15.62 -20.91
C ARG A 232 6.41 15.07 -22.30
N GLY A 233 5.52 15.21 -23.27
CA GLY A 233 5.79 14.86 -24.68
C GLY A 233 6.78 15.79 -25.38
N GLU A 234 7.13 16.94 -24.79
CA GLU A 234 8.18 17.83 -25.32
C GLU A 234 9.53 17.43 -24.72
N ILE A 235 10.47 16.96 -25.56
CA ILE A 235 11.77 16.43 -25.09
C ILE A 235 12.60 17.47 -24.31
N ARG A 236 12.43 18.76 -24.62
CA ARG A 236 13.06 19.87 -23.89
C ARG A 236 12.75 19.83 -22.40
N ASN A 237 11.54 19.42 -22.00
CA ASN A 237 11.21 19.27 -20.57
C ASN A 237 12.08 18.23 -19.87
N PHE A 238 12.44 17.14 -20.55
CA PHE A 238 13.34 16.15 -19.95
C PHE A 238 14.79 16.64 -19.95
N ALA A 239 15.23 17.24 -21.05
CA ALA A 239 16.58 17.82 -21.16
C ALA A 239 16.86 18.86 -20.07
N ASP A 240 15.96 19.83 -19.88
CA ASP A 240 16.08 20.87 -18.85
C ASP A 240 16.10 20.26 -17.43
N ARG A 241 15.29 19.23 -17.18
CA ARG A 241 15.28 18.52 -15.89
C ARG A 241 16.63 17.84 -15.61
N VAL A 242 17.18 17.14 -16.59
CA VAL A 242 18.50 16.50 -16.47
C VAL A 242 19.58 17.54 -16.25
N GLU A 243 19.55 18.66 -16.97
CA GLU A 243 20.51 19.76 -16.83
C GLU A 243 20.47 20.39 -15.43
N ILE A 244 19.27 20.69 -14.88
CA ILE A 244 19.14 21.17 -13.50
C ILE A 244 19.76 20.19 -12.52
N HIS A 245 19.52 18.90 -12.71
CA HIS A 245 20.08 17.87 -11.86
C HIS A 245 21.62 17.79 -11.97
N ARG A 246 22.20 17.92 -13.17
CA ARG A 246 23.66 18.02 -13.34
C ARG A 246 24.26 19.23 -12.61
N ARG A 247 23.57 20.38 -12.61
CA ARG A 247 24.01 21.56 -11.85
C ARG A 247 23.99 21.33 -10.35
N ILE A 248 22.95 20.65 -9.84
CA ILE A 248 22.88 20.26 -8.42
C ILE A 248 24.03 19.30 -8.08
N ASP A 249 24.33 18.33 -8.95
CA ASP A 249 25.43 17.38 -8.76
C ASP A 249 26.78 18.09 -8.66
N ALA A 250 27.03 19.06 -9.53
CA ALA A 250 28.24 19.88 -9.50
C ALA A 250 28.37 20.75 -8.22
N ILE A 251 27.25 21.11 -7.59
CA ILE A 251 27.26 21.82 -6.29
C ILE A 251 27.55 20.83 -5.16
N LEU A 252 26.85 19.70 -5.13
CA LEU A 252 27.02 18.67 -4.10
C LEU A 252 28.45 18.12 -4.09
N ALA A 253 29.02 17.85 -5.27
CA ALA A 253 30.39 17.39 -5.42
C ALA A 253 31.41 18.42 -4.89
N ARG A 254 31.24 19.71 -5.23
CA ARG A 254 32.11 20.78 -4.71
C ARG A 254 32.08 20.93 -3.20
N GLN A 255 30.97 20.56 -2.57
CA GLN A 255 30.76 20.67 -1.13
C GLN A 255 30.99 19.34 -0.37
N GLY A 256 31.40 18.27 -1.06
CA GLY A 256 31.63 16.96 -0.44
C GLY A 256 30.37 16.31 0.14
N GLN A 257 29.20 16.53 -0.50
CA GLN A 257 27.90 16.09 0.01
C GLN A 257 27.43 14.74 -0.57
N ASP A 258 28.24 13.70 -0.37
CA ASP A 258 28.04 12.39 -1.02
C ASP A 258 26.73 11.69 -0.60
N LEU A 259 26.34 11.81 0.67
CA LEU A 259 25.08 11.24 1.16
C LEU A 259 23.86 11.91 0.50
N LEU A 260 23.88 13.24 0.36
CA LEU A 260 22.81 13.99 -0.31
C LEU A 260 22.75 13.67 -1.80
N LYS A 261 23.92 13.53 -2.45
CA LYS A 261 24.04 13.09 -3.85
C LYS A 261 23.39 11.72 -4.04
N LEU A 262 23.73 10.73 -3.22
CA LEU A 262 23.15 9.39 -3.27
C LEU A 262 21.63 9.42 -3.08
N ARG A 263 21.12 10.16 -2.09
CA ARG A 263 19.66 10.27 -1.85
C ARG A 263 18.92 10.92 -3.01
N LYS A 264 19.52 11.93 -3.64
CA LYS A 264 18.97 12.57 -4.84
C LYS A 264 19.01 11.64 -6.05
N ASP A 265 20.08 10.86 -6.23
CA ASP A 265 20.20 9.86 -7.31
C ASP A 265 19.10 8.78 -7.20
N ILE A 266 18.87 8.26 -5.99
CA ILE A 266 17.77 7.33 -5.69
C ILE A 266 16.41 7.94 -6.06
N LYS A 267 16.14 9.20 -5.67
CA LYS A 267 14.88 9.86 -6.03
C LYS A 267 14.77 10.10 -7.53
N PHE A 268 15.84 10.44 -8.23
CA PHE A 268 15.81 10.61 -9.68
C PHE A 268 15.37 9.32 -10.37
N LEU A 269 15.98 8.19 -10.02
CA LEU A 269 15.64 6.88 -10.57
C LEU A 269 14.21 6.45 -10.20
N LYS A 270 13.76 6.71 -8.96
CA LYS A 270 12.44 6.30 -8.44
C LYS A 270 11.28 7.19 -8.89
N HIS A 271 11.55 8.46 -9.16
CA HIS A 271 10.53 9.47 -9.42
C HIS A 271 10.70 10.14 -10.77
N ASP A 272 11.78 10.90 -10.98
CA ASP A 272 11.95 11.74 -12.17
C ASP A 272 12.01 10.93 -13.44
N LEU A 273 12.83 9.88 -13.48
CA LEU A 273 12.92 8.96 -14.62
C LEU A 273 11.57 8.27 -14.88
N VAL A 274 10.92 7.82 -13.81
CA VAL A 274 9.63 7.10 -13.84
C VAL A 274 8.49 7.94 -14.39
N LEU A 275 8.49 9.26 -14.17
CA LEU A 275 7.48 10.16 -14.72
C LEU A 275 7.45 10.12 -16.25
N TYR A 276 8.62 10.00 -16.89
CA TYR A 276 8.75 9.97 -18.35
C TYR A 276 8.68 8.56 -18.91
N LEU A 277 9.24 7.55 -18.22
CA LEU A 277 9.10 6.14 -18.59
C LEU A 277 7.63 5.75 -18.83
N ARG A 278 6.70 6.30 -18.03
CA ARG A 278 5.26 6.05 -18.15
C ARG A 278 4.60 6.60 -19.42
N GLU A 279 5.22 7.59 -20.06
CA GLU A 279 4.71 8.23 -21.28
C GLU A 279 5.23 7.53 -22.54
N LEU A 280 6.41 6.89 -22.48
CA LEU A 280 7.07 6.27 -23.64
C LEU A 280 6.18 5.35 -24.49
N PRO A 281 5.24 4.55 -23.93
CA PRO A 281 4.35 3.72 -24.75
C PRO A 281 3.44 4.50 -25.70
N PHE A 282 3.27 5.81 -25.48
CA PHE A 282 2.38 6.68 -26.25
C PHE A 282 3.14 7.69 -27.13
N LEU A 283 4.47 7.66 -27.10
CA LEU A 283 5.34 8.54 -27.87
C LEU A 283 5.99 7.75 -29.00
N ASP A 284 6.42 8.44 -30.05
CA ASP A 284 7.08 7.84 -31.21
C ASP A 284 8.51 7.37 -30.90
N ASP A 285 9.10 6.66 -31.86
CA ASP A 285 10.43 6.08 -31.70
C ASP A 285 11.54 7.14 -31.64
N ASP A 286 11.39 8.27 -32.34
CA ASP A 286 12.34 9.39 -32.29
C ASP A 286 12.45 9.97 -30.87
N TYR A 287 11.29 10.26 -30.25
CA TYR A 287 11.27 10.71 -28.86
C TYR A 287 11.91 9.68 -27.93
N ARG A 288 11.58 8.38 -28.11
CA ARG A 288 12.09 7.30 -27.25
C ARG A 288 13.61 7.21 -27.28
N HIS A 289 14.23 7.23 -28.46
CA HIS A 289 15.68 7.17 -28.58
C HIS A 289 16.35 8.43 -28.01
N ARG A 290 15.81 9.62 -28.29
CA ARG A 290 16.35 10.87 -27.73
C ARG A 290 16.23 10.94 -26.21
N PHE A 291 15.13 10.41 -25.66
CA PHE A 291 14.95 10.26 -24.22
C PHE A 291 15.98 9.30 -23.64
N ALA A 292 16.20 8.14 -24.26
CA ALA A 292 17.16 7.15 -23.81
C ALA A 292 18.59 7.69 -23.81
N GLU A 293 18.98 8.42 -24.86
CA GLU A 293 20.29 9.08 -24.95
C GLU A 293 20.52 10.06 -23.78
N LEU A 294 19.57 10.98 -23.54
CA LEU A 294 19.64 11.95 -22.46
C LEU A 294 19.67 11.28 -21.08
N ALA A 295 18.85 10.24 -20.89
CA ALA A 295 18.79 9.51 -19.63
C ALA A 295 20.08 8.74 -19.37
N ARG A 296 20.60 8.02 -20.38
CA ARG A 296 21.85 7.25 -20.30
C ARG A 296 23.03 8.16 -19.96
N GLY A 297 23.18 9.28 -20.65
CA GLY A 297 24.25 10.25 -20.40
C GLY A 297 24.19 10.95 -19.04
N TYR A 298 23.24 10.59 -18.17
CA TYR A 298 23.14 11.11 -16.82
C TYR A 298 23.11 10.01 -15.75
N ILE A 299 22.38 8.91 -15.98
CA ILE A 299 22.22 7.86 -14.97
C ILE A 299 23.32 6.79 -15.03
N GLN A 300 24.06 6.65 -16.12
CA GLN A 300 25.07 5.59 -16.27
C GLN A 300 26.16 5.63 -15.19
N ASP A 301 26.46 6.81 -14.67
CA ASP A 301 27.51 7.05 -13.67
C ASP A 301 26.98 7.01 -12.22
N PHE A 302 25.72 6.60 -12.02
CA PHE A 302 25.15 6.50 -10.68
C PHE A 302 25.72 5.29 -9.92
N PRO A 303 25.94 5.43 -8.60
CA PRO A 303 26.47 4.36 -7.76
C PRO A 303 25.51 3.16 -7.71
N GLU A 304 26.05 1.94 -7.54
CA GLU A 304 25.25 0.70 -7.55
C GLU A 304 24.25 0.67 -6.38
N GLU A 305 24.63 1.27 -5.25
CA GLU A 305 23.81 1.48 -4.07
C GLU A 305 22.50 2.21 -4.41
N ALA A 306 22.52 3.14 -5.38
CA ALA A 306 21.33 3.85 -5.80
C ALA A 306 20.32 2.93 -6.50
N TYR A 307 20.80 1.92 -7.24
CA TYR A 307 19.96 0.92 -7.92
C TYR A 307 19.45 -0.14 -6.96
N ALA A 308 20.24 -0.53 -5.96
CA ALA A 308 19.87 -1.51 -4.94
C ALA A 308 18.66 -1.07 -4.08
N GLU A 309 18.51 0.25 -3.87
CA GLU A 309 17.40 0.87 -3.11
C GLU A 309 16.08 1.02 -3.90
N LEU A 310 16.06 0.63 -5.17
CA LEU A 310 14.87 0.74 -6.02
C LEU A 310 13.93 -0.46 -5.87
N ASP A 311 12.63 -0.23 -6.08
CA ASP A 311 11.73 -1.37 -6.35
C ASP A 311 12.24 -2.11 -7.60
N ARG A 312 12.17 -3.44 -7.59
CA ARG A 312 12.74 -4.31 -8.62
C ARG A 312 12.42 -3.89 -10.06
N ILE A 313 11.16 -3.52 -10.33
CA ILE A 313 10.72 -3.08 -11.68
C ILE A 313 11.34 -1.73 -12.08
N HIS A 314 11.59 -0.81 -11.14
CA HIS A 314 12.29 0.44 -11.43
C HIS A 314 13.74 0.19 -11.83
N ALA A 315 14.45 -0.69 -11.10
CA ALA A 315 15.83 -1.08 -11.43
C ALA A 315 15.90 -1.74 -12.81
N ILE A 316 14.98 -2.66 -13.13
CA ILE A 316 14.88 -3.29 -14.45
C ILE A 316 14.65 -2.24 -15.55
N CYS A 317 13.70 -1.32 -15.36
CA CYS A 317 13.47 -0.25 -16.34
C CYS A 317 14.73 0.60 -16.57
N ALA A 318 15.43 1.00 -15.52
CA ALA A 318 16.63 1.83 -15.65
C ALA A 318 17.78 1.09 -16.36
N GLN A 319 18.03 -0.17 -15.99
CA GLN A 319 19.12 -0.97 -16.58
C GLN A 319 18.85 -1.39 -18.03
N LEU A 320 17.60 -1.67 -18.39
CA LEU A 320 17.22 -1.96 -19.77
C LEU A 320 17.20 -0.69 -20.64
N LEU A 321 16.88 0.47 -20.06
CA LEU A 321 16.99 1.77 -20.75
C LEU A 321 18.45 2.10 -21.08
N LEU A 322 19.39 1.85 -20.16
CA LEU A 322 20.83 2.05 -20.41
C LEU A 322 21.35 1.28 -21.63
N ARG A 323 20.72 0.13 -21.92
CA ARG A 323 21.06 -0.77 -23.03
C ARG A 323 20.15 -0.59 -24.26
N GLU A 324 19.19 0.33 -24.19
CA GLU A 324 18.14 0.52 -25.21
C GLU A 324 17.42 -0.78 -25.59
N ASP A 325 17.26 -1.70 -24.63
CA ASP A 325 16.53 -2.95 -24.83
C ASP A 325 15.02 -2.70 -24.76
N TRP A 326 14.47 -2.19 -25.86
CA TRP A 326 13.05 -1.83 -25.98
C TRP A 326 12.11 -3.02 -25.78
N ASP A 327 12.51 -4.21 -26.23
CA ASP A 327 11.73 -5.43 -26.11
C ASP A 327 11.56 -5.86 -24.65
N GLY A 328 12.58 -5.64 -23.81
CA GLY A 328 12.51 -5.94 -22.37
C GLY A 328 11.92 -4.79 -21.57
N LEU A 329 12.21 -3.55 -21.99
CA LEU A 329 11.82 -2.31 -21.31
C LEU A 329 10.32 -2.03 -21.44
N MET A 330 9.72 -2.20 -22.62
CA MET A 330 8.28 -1.93 -22.83
C MET A 330 7.37 -2.81 -21.95
N PRO A 331 7.61 -4.13 -21.81
CA PRO A 331 6.99 -4.94 -20.76
C PRO A 331 7.16 -4.37 -19.34
N ALA A 332 8.35 -3.89 -19.00
CA ALA A 332 8.66 -3.42 -17.65
C ALA A 332 7.89 -2.12 -17.35
N ILE A 333 7.81 -1.21 -18.33
CA ILE A 333 6.99 0.00 -18.28
C ILE A 333 5.49 -0.34 -18.17
N ASP A 334 5.00 -1.35 -18.89
CA ASP A 334 3.61 -1.76 -18.76
C ASP A 334 3.31 -2.29 -17.34
N THR A 335 4.27 -2.98 -16.71
CA THR A 335 4.17 -3.40 -15.30
C THR A 335 4.26 -2.22 -14.34
N LEU A 336 5.10 -1.23 -14.63
CA LEU A 336 5.20 0.04 -13.89
C LEU A 336 3.87 0.80 -13.88
N LEU A 337 3.16 0.84 -15.02
CA LEU A 337 1.81 1.41 -15.16
C LEU A 337 0.73 0.53 -14.51
N ASN A 338 0.90 -0.79 -14.60
CA ASN A 338 -0.07 -1.80 -14.20
C ASN A 338 0.55 -2.83 -13.25
N ARG A 339 0.89 -2.43 -12.01
CA ARG A 339 1.67 -3.21 -11.01
C ARG A 339 1.29 -4.68 -10.80
N HIS A 340 0.04 -5.08 -11.07
CA HIS A 340 -0.40 -6.47 -10.88
C HIS A 340 -0.27 -7.33 -12.14
N LYS A 341 0.05 -6.70 -13.27
CA LYS A 341 0.15 -7.35 -14.56
C LYS A 341 1.51 -8.04 -14.69
N ILE A 342 1.52 -9.23 -15.30
CA ILE A 342 2.74 -9.93 -15.70
C ILE A 342 2.91 -9.65 -17.18
N SER A 343 3.96 -8.91 -17.52
CA SER A 343 4.10 -8.34 -18.87
C SER A 343 5.23 -8.94 -19.70
N SER A 344 6.09 -9.75 -19.09
CA SER A 344 7.20 -10.43 -19.74
C SER A 344 6.98 -11.95 -19.77
N PRO A 345 7.51 -12.68 -20.78
CA PRO A 345 7.54 -14.14 -20.79
C PRO A 345 8.23 -14.74 -19.56
N LEU A 346 9.15 -14.02 -18.95
CA LEU A 346 10.02 -14.52 -17.90
C LEU A 346 10.89 -15.70 -18.39
N ALA A 347 12.01 -15.91 -17.73
CA ALA A 347 12.89 -17.05 -18.00
C ALA A 347 13.23 -17.76 -16.69
N GLU A 348 13.27 -19.08 -16.71
CA GLU A 348 13.80 -19.86 -15.60
C GLU A 348 15.23 -20.32 -15.95
N ARG A 349 16.20 -19.98 -15.09
CA ARG A 349 17.59 -20.42 -15.20
C ARG A 349 18.12 -20.73 -13.80
N ASP A 350 18.76 -21.89 -13.63
CA ASP A 350 19.37 -22.30 -12.36
C ASP A 350 18.42 -22.18 -11.16
N GLY A 351 17.16 -22.57 -11.36
CA GLY A 351 16.12 -22.52 -10.34
C GLY A 351 15.71 -21.12 -9.88
N ARG A 352 15.98 -20.08 -10.68
CA ARG A 352 15.57 -18.69 -10.47
C ARG A 352 14.78 -18.15 -11.64
N ILE A 353 13.92 -17.16 -11.37
CA ILE A 353 13.05 -16.52 -12.36
C ILE A 353 13.58 -15.15 -12.72
N TYR A 354 13.88 -14.94 -13.99
CA TYR A 354 14.38 -13.69 -14.54
C TYR A 354 13.33 -12.98 -15.38
N TRP A 355 13.45 -11.65 -15.46
CA TRP A 355 12.56 -10.82 -16.26
C TRP A 355 12.64 -11.16 -17.76
N THR A 356 13.83 -11.44 -18.26
CA THR A 356 14.13 -11.89 -19.63
C THR A 356 15.32 -12.85 -19.55
N ASP A 357 15.46 -13.71 -20.54
CA ASP A 357 16.63 -14.58 -20.75
C ASP A 357 17.85 -13.82 -21.31
N ARG A 358 17.68 -12.58 -21.76
CA ARG A 358 18.75 -11.72 -22.28
C ARG A 358 19.55 -11.08 -21.16
N HIS A 359 20.83 -10.81 -21.43
CA HIS A 359 21.79 -10.15 -20.52
C HIS A 359 22.11 -10.94 -19.24
N LEU A 360 21.78 -12.24 -19.16
CA LEU A 360 22.04 -13.05 -17.96
C LEU A 360 23.52 -13.44 -17.78
N ASP A 361 24.34 -13.23 -18.81
CA ASP A 361 25.80 -13.44 -18.76
C ASP A 361 26.53 -12.33 -17.99
N ASP A 362 25.91 -11.15 -17.84
CA ASP A 362 26.41 -10.04 -17.02
C ASP A 362 25.90 -10.23 -15.57
N PRO A 363 26.79 -10.46 -14.58
CA PRO A 363 26.38 -10.71 -13.19
C PRO A 363 25.53 -9.59 -12.58
N LYS A 364 25.80 -8.33 -12.96
CA LYS A 364 25.04 -7.16 -12.49
C LYS A 364 23.63 -7.19 -13.05
N MET A 365 23.50 -7.49 -14.35
CA MET A 365 22.18 -7.63 -14.99
C MET A 365 21.42 -8.84 -14.46
N ARG A 366 22.11 -9.97 -14.26
CA ARG A 366 21.52 -11.16 -13.67
C ARG A 366 20.90 -10.85 -12.31
N ALA A 367 21.61 -10.13 -11.44
CA ALA A 367 21.10 -9.70 -10.14
C ALA A 367 19.89 -8.76 -10.26
N VAL A 368 19.89 -7.81 -11.21
CA VAL A 368 18.78 -6.86 -11.40
C VAL A 368 17.54 -7.53 -12.01
N LEU A 369 17.74 -8.42 -12.98
CA LEU A 369 16.69 -9.12 -13.71
C LEU A 369 16.06 -10.26 -12.91
N ASP A 370 16.66 -10.71 -11.80
CA ASP A 370 16.05 -11.69 -10.90
C ASP A 370 14.75 -11.12 -10.29
N VAL A 371 13.63 -11.71 -10.69
CA VAL A 371 12.27 -11.39 -10.23
C VAL A 371 11.66 -12.53 -9.44
N THR A 372 12.46 -13.48 -8.97
CA THR A 372 12.01 -14.63 -8.19
C THR A 372 11.18 -14.19 -6.99
N SER A 373 11.63 -13.16 -6.27
CA SER A 373 10.92 -12.60 -5.09
C SER A 373 9.56 -11.97 -5.40
N LEU A 374 9.25 -11.64 -6.67
CA LEU A 374 7.93 -11.12 -7.07
C LEU A 374 6.86 -12.22 -7.14
N GLY A 375 7.29 -13.50 -7.09
CA GLY A 375 6.42 -14.67 -7.05
C GLY A 375 5.46 -14.70 -8.22
N TYR A 376 5.99 -14.58 -9.44
CA TYR A 376 5.20 -14.73 -10.67
C TYR A 376 4.96 -16.21 -10.99
N HIS A 377 5.97 -17.05 -10.79
CA HIS A 377 5.93 -18.51 -11.02
C HIS A 377 4.95 -19.25 -10.11
N THR A 378 4.71 -18.77 -8.90
CA THR A 378 3.79 -19.42 -7.94
C THR A 378 2.32 -19.07 -8.16
N ARG A 379 2.00 -18.18 -9.11
CA ARG A 379 0.61 -17.72 -9.31
C ARG A 379 -0.17 -18.69 -10.19
N PRO A 380 -1.34 -19.18 -9.77
CA PRO A 380 -2.18 -19.97 -10.66
C PRO A 380 -2.73 -19.09 -11.78
N LEU A 381 -2.94 -19.66 -12.97
CA LEU A 381 -3.36 -18.95 -14.19
C LEU A 381 -4.56 -17.98 -13.97
N HIS A 382 -5.56 -18.40 -13.19
CA HIS A 382 -6.75 -17.57 -12.93
C HIS A 382 -6.48 -16.30 -12.08
N ARG A 383 -5.33 -16.23 -11.41
CA ARG A 383 -4.83 -15.04 -10.68
C ARG A 383 -3.76 -14.26 -11.46
N MET A 384 -3.32 -14.75 -12.62
CA MET A 384 -2.34 -14.07 -13.45
C MET A 384 -3.02 -13.04 -14.34
N ALA A 385 -2.79 -11.75 -14.10
CA ALA A 385 -3.19 -10.70 -15.03
C ALA A 385 -2.13 -10.58 -16.13
N LEU A 386 -2.26 -11.36 -17.20
CA LEU A 386 -1.27 -11.40 -18.28
C LEU A 386 -1.36 -10.15 -19.16
N ARG A 387 -0.24 -9.58 -19.62
CA ARG A 387 -0.26 -8.53 -20.64
C ARG A 387 -0.88 -9.06 -21.91
N ASN A 388 -1.88 -8.35 -22.41
CA ASN A 388 -2.45 -8.52 -23.74
C ASN A 388 -2.06 -7.32 -24.57
N ARG A 389 -1.17 -7.47 -25.55
CA ARG A 389 -0.80 -6.40 -26.48
C ARG A 389 -1.77 -6.42 -27.65
N LEU A 390 -2.41 -5.29 -27.94
CA LEU A 390 -3.17 -5.11 -29.16
C LEU A 390 -2.19 -4.97 -30.33
N THR A 391 -2.36 -5.79 -31.37
CA THR A 391 -1.50 -5.80 -32.56
C THR A 391 -2.22 -5.35 -33.83
N GLU A 392 -3.55 -5.42 -33.84
CA GLU A 392 -4.37 -4.97 -34.97
C GLU A 392 -5.65 -4.30 -34.44
N TYR A 393 -5.99 -3.15 -35.02
CA TYR A 393 -7.30 -2.53 -34.89
C TYR A 393 -7.70 -1.99 -36.25
N THR A 394 -8.81 -2.47 -36.82
CA THR A 394 -9.38 -1.90 -38.03
C THR A 394 -10.90 -1.81 -37.92
N VAL A 395 -11.48 -0.77 -38.52
CA VAL A 395 -12.94 -0.60 -38.65
C VAL A 395 -13.34 -0.98 -40.06
N ASP A 396 -14.21 -1.98 -40.19
CA ASP A 396 -14.77 -2.43 -41.46
C ASP A 396 -16.30 -2.28 -41.42
N GLY A 397 -16.78 -1.15 -41.95
CA GLY A 397 -18.19 -0.77 -41.94
C GLY A 397 -18.76 -0.61 -40.52
N GLY A 398 -19.52 -1.61 -40.06
CA GLY A 398 -20.13 -1.65 -38.73
C GLY A 398 -19.41 -2.57 -37.73
N ASP A 399 -18.34 -3.23 -38.17
CA ASP A 399 -17.59 -4.22 -37.42
C ASP A 399 -16.19 -3.67 -37.05
N VAL A 400 -15.63 -4.18 -35.96
CA VAL A 400 -14.24 -3.92 -35.57
C VAL A 400 -13.47 -5.22 -35.59
N VAL A 401 -12.34 -5.26 -36.29
CA VAL A 401 -11.38 -6.35 -36.21
C VAL A 401 -10.34 -6.00 -35.17
N LEU A 402 -10.19 -6.86 -34.17
CA LEU A 402 -9.16 -6.77 -33.14
C LEU A 402 -8.27 -8.01 -33.22
N ALA A 403 -6.96 -7.81 -33.17
CA ALA A 403 -6.00 -8.87 -32.90
C ALA A 403 -5.07 -8.47 -31.77
N GLY A 404 -4.54 -9.47 -31.06
CA GLY A 404 -3.55 -9.23 -30.04
C GLY A 404 -2.80 -10.48 -29.62
N GLU A 405 -1.87 -10.27 -28.72
CA GLU A 405 -0.96 -11.29 -28.20
C GLU A 405 -0.94 -11.22 -26.67
N LEU A 406 -1.32 -12.31 -26.03
CA LEU A 406 -1.21 -12.49 -24.59
C LEU A 406 0.16 -13.08 -24.27
N VAL A 407 0.87 -12.55 -23.29
CA VAL A 407 2.11 -13.19 -22.82
C VAL A 407 1.80 -14.50 -22.11
N ASN A 408 2.62 -15.54 -22.35
CA ASN A 408 2.53 -16.87 -21.74
C ASN A 408 3.75 -17.11 -20.85
N PRO A 409 3.76 -16.58 -19.62
CA PRO A 409 4.97 -16.58 -18.83
C PRO A 409 5.37 -18.00 -18.40
N LEU A 410 6.66 -18.33 -18.52
CA LEU A 410 7.23 -19.63 -18.15
C LEU A 410 6.52 -20.83 -18.82
N GLY A 411 5.86 -20.62 -19.97
CA GLY A 411 5.09 -21.67 -20.64
C GLY A 411 3.90 -22.20 -19.82
N VAL A 412 3.35 -21.40 -18.88
CA VAL A 412 2.25 -21.82 -17.98
C VAL A 412 1.01 -22.37 -18.71
N ILE A 413 0.79 -21.93 -19.94
CA ILE A 413 -0.12 -22.55 -20.90
C ILE A 413 0.72 -23.46 -21.81
N GLY A 414 0.53 -24.78 -21.70
CA GLY A 414 1.24 -25.77 -22.53
C GLY A 414 0.86 -25.67 -24.01
N ALA A 415 1.74 -26.17 -24.89
CA ALA A 415 1.54 -26.13 -26.34
C ALA A 415 0.25 -26.84 -26.80
N ASP A 416 -0.11 -27.95 -26.13
CA ASP A 416 -1.29 -28.77 -26.44
C ASP A 416 -2.56 -28.35 -25.68
N ALA A 417 -2.52 -27.22 -24.95
CA ALA A 417 -3.65 -26.76 -24.15
C ALA A 417 -4.89 -26.47 -25.02
N ARG A 418 -6.07 -26.87 -24.54
CA ARG A 418 -7.33 -26.54 -25.21
C ARG A 418 -7.70 -25.10 -24.94
N LEU A 419 -7.57 -24.25 -25.95
CA LEU A 419 -7.78 -22.80 -25.85
C LEU A 419 -9.20 -22.40 -26.28
N GLY A 420 -9.79 -21.47 -25.52
CA GLY A 420 -10.99 -20.73 -25.92
C GLY A 420 -10.93 -19.31 -25.39
N ALA A 421 -11.48 -18.33 -26.11
CA ALA A 421 -11.49 -16.96 -25.62
C ALA A 421 -12.76 -16.18 -25.97
N GLU A 422 -13.04 -15.17 -25.15
CA GLU A 422 -14.14 -14.22 -25.30
C GLU A 422 -13.67 -12.79 -25.02
N LEU A 423 -14.13 -11.83 -25.82
CA LEU A 423 -13.95 -10.42 -25.54
C LEU A 423 -15.17 -9.86 -24.80
N GLU A 424 -14.93 -9.23 -23.65
CA GLU A 424 -15.91 -8.55 -22.82
C GLU A 424 -15.80 -7.03 -23.01
N PHE A 425 -16.92 -6.39 -23.34
CA PHE A 425 -17.10 -4.95 -23.37
C PHE A 425 -17.96 -4.56 -22.17
N ARG A 426 -17.38 -3.85 -21.21
CA ARG A 426 -18.03 -3.52 -19.94
C ARG A 426 -18.11 -2.02 -19.72
N ALA A 427 -19.31 -1.50 -19.47
CA ALA A 427 -19.51 -0.09 -19.16
C ALA A 427 -18.80 0.30 -17.84
N ARG A 428 -18.09 1.45 -17.84
CA ARG A 428 -17.42 1.98 -16.64
C ARG A 428 -18.40 2.53 -15.60
N ARG A 429 -19.61 2.92 -16.01
CA ARG A 429 -20.62 3.58 -15.17
C ARG A 429 -21.78 2.63 -14.81
N ARG A 430 -22.68 3.12 -13.95
CA ARG A 430 -23.55 2.34 -13.04
C ARG A 430 -24.58 1.38 -13.68
N SER A 431 -24.74 1.32 -15.01
CA SER A 431 -25.68 0.37 -15.62
C SER A 431 -25.19 -1.09 -15.56
N LEU A 432 -23.87 -1.29 -15.41
CA LEU A 432 -23.20 -2.60 -15.45
C LEU A 432 -23.44 -3.41 -16.73
N GLN A 433 -23.91 -2.76 -17.81
CA GLN A 433 -24.06 -3.46 -19.08
C GLN A 433 -22.74 -4.08 -19.52
N THR A 434 -22.83 -5.33 -19.96
CA THR A 434 -21.71 -6.15 -20.37
C THR A 434 -22.10 -6.88 -21.64
N PHE A 435 -21.27 -6.79 -22.67
CA PHE A 435 -21.43 -7.52 -23.94
C PHE A 435 -20.25 -8.45 -24.13
N ARG A 436 -20.50 -9.68 -24.57
CA ARG A 436 -19.45 -10.68 -24.81
C ARG A 436 -19.49 -11.15 -26.26
N PHE A 437 -18.31 -11.34 -26.83
CA PHE A 437 -18.12 -11.78 -28.20
C PHE A 437 -17.13 -12.94 -28.23
N PRO A 438 -17.42 -14.04 -28.93
CA PRO A 438 -16.48 -15.13 -29.07
C PRO A 438 -15.26 -14.69 -29.88
N VAL A 439 -14.10 -15.27 -29.55
CA VAL A 439 -12.85 -15.06 -30.29
C VAL A 439 -12.54 -16.37 -31.03
N PRO A 440 -12.83 -16.44 -32.34
CA PRO A 440 -12.79 -17.70 -33.09
C PRO A 440 -11.37 -18.18 -33.40
N ALA A 441 -10.39 -17.27 -33.45
CA ALA A 441 -9.00 -17.60 -33.69
C ALA A 441 -8.18 -17.33 -32.44
N VAL A 442 -7.72 -18.39 -31.77
CA VAL A 442 -6.77 -18.35 -30.66
C VAL A 442 -5.72 -19.42 -30.92
N ARG A 443 -4.44 -19.06 -30.87
CA ARG A 443 -3.32 -19.95 -31.20
C ARG A 443 -2.18 -19.79 -30.20
N HIS A 444 -1.60 -20.91 -29.79
CA HIS A 444 -0.35 -20.93 -29.03
C HIS A 444 0.83 -20.57 -29.94
N ARG A 445 1.77 -19.77 -29.43
CA ARG A 445 2.99 -19.32 -30.10
C ARG A 445 4.17 -19.26 -29.10
N GLY A 446 4.43 -20.38 -28.42
CA GLY A 446 5.49 -20.46 -27.40
C GLY A 446 5.20 -19.54 -26.22
N ASP A 447 5.94 -18.44 -26.14
CA ASP A 447 5.87 -17.42 -25.10
C ASP A 447 4.66 -16.49 -25.23
N THR A 448 3.82 -16.68 -26.24
CA THR A 448 2.60 -15.89 -26.43
C THR A 448 1.40 -16.72 -26.87
N ILE A 449 0.20 -16.18 -26.63
CA ILE A 449 -1.07 -16.67 -27.16
C ILE A 449 -1.64 -15.59 -28.09
N ALA A 450 -1.59 -15.83 -29.40
CA ALA A 450 -2.14 -14.94 -30.40
C ALA A 450 -3.65 -15.13 -30.53
N TRP A 451 -4.40 -14.05 -30.72
CA TRP A 451 -5.84 -14.11 -30.89
C TRP A 451 -6.34 -13.06 -31.90
N ARG A 452 -7.44 -13.37 -32.59
CA ARG A 452 -8.11 -12.45 -33.52
C ARG A 452 -9.63 -12.62 -33.50
N ALA A 453 -10.35 -11.50 -33.53
CA ALA A 453 -11.81 -11.48 -33.54
C ALA A 453 -12.36 -10.35 -34.41
N ARG A 454 -13.44 -10.63 -35.13
CA ARG A 454 -14.28 -9.64 -35.81
C ARG A 454 -15.54 -9.42 -35.00
N ILE A 455 -15.79 -8.18 -34.59
CA ILE A 455 -16.77 -7.82 -33.57
C ILE A 455 -17.84 -6.94 -34.20
N PRO A 456 -19.10 -7.41 -34.32
CA PRO A 456 -20.17 -6.64 -34.95
C PRO A 456 -20.75 -5.60 -33.98
N LEU A 457 -19.94 -4.59 -33.64
CA LEU A 457 -20.29 -3.57 -32.65
C LEU A 457 -21.55 -2.80 -33.04
N ALA A 458 -21.69 -2.37 -34.30
CA ALA A 458 -22.86 -1.59 -34.74
C ALA A 458 -24.19 -2.33 -34.55
N ARG A 459 -24.18 -3.66 -34.71
CA ARG A 459 -25.39 -4.51 -34.64
C ARG A 459 -25.71 -4.93 -33.20
N ARG A 460 -24.68 -5.27 -32.42
CA ARG A 460 -24.84 -5.92 -31.10
C ARG A 460 -24.62 -5.00 -29.91
N LEU A 461 -23.75 -3.99 -30.02
CA LEU A 461 -23.55 -3.02 -28.95
C LEU A 461 -24.73 -2.04 -28.94
N ARG A 462 -25.58 -2.12 -27.91
CA ARG A 462 -26.74 -1.24 -27.75
C ARG A 462 -26.67 -0.46 -26.42
N PRO A 463 -25.86 0.61 -26.37
CA PRO A 463 -25.70 1.42 -25.16
C PRO A 463 -27.02 2.04 -24.70
N LEU A 464 -27.19 2.25 -23.40
CA LEU A 464 -28.40 2.88 -22.86
C LEU A 464 -28.45 4.41 -23.05
N GLY A 465 -27.36 5.08 -23.45
CA GLY A 465 -27.31 6.53 -23.65
C GLY A 465 -27.29 7.32 -22.33
N ILE A 466 -26.49 8.40 -22.28
CA ILE A 466 -26.22 9.30 -21.12
C ILE A 466 -25.51 8.65 -19.92
N VAL A 467 -25.83 7.40 -19.58
CA VAL A 467 -25.34 6.73 -18.37
C VAL A 467 -23.98 6.07 -18.59
N ASP A 468 -23.74 5.50 -19.78
CA ASP A 468 -22.54 4.73 -20.11
C ASP A 468 -21.80 5.38 -21.27
N ASP A 469 -20.82 6.21 -20.93
CA ASP A 469 -20.00 6.98 -21.88
C ASP A 469 -18.76 6.23 -22.36
N VAL A 470 -18.23 5.31 -21.53
CA VAL A 470 -16.99 4.57 -21.79
C VAL A 470 -17.14 3.08 -21.48
N TRP A 471 -16.63 2.25 -22.38
CA TRP A 471 -16.61 0.80 -22.32
C TRP A 471 -15.17 0.29 -22.26
N ASP A 472 -14.84 -0.44 -21.19
CA ASP A 472 -13.55 -1.13 -21.10
C ASP A 472 -13.60 -2.45 -21.86
N VAL A 473 -12.50 -2.82 -22.51
CA VAL A 473 -12.37 -4.09 -23.24
C VAL A 473 -11.49 -5.05 -22.45
N ARG A 474 -11.93 -6.30 -22.33
CA ARG A 474 -11.18 -7.37 -21.67
C ARG A 474 -11.20 -8.64 -22.51
N LEU A 475 -10.10 -9.36 -22.54
CA LEU A 475 -10.04 -10.71 -23.04
C LEU A 475 -10.17 -11.68 -21.87
N HIS A 476 -11.09 -12.63 -22.00
CA HIS A 476 -11.14 -13.81 -21.15
C HIS A 476 -10.55 -14.97 -21.94
N LEU A 477 -9.42 -15.50 -21.48
CA LEU A 477 -8.81 -16.69 -22.06
C LEU A 477 -9.08 -17.88 -21.12
N THR A 478 -9.53 -18.98 -21.69
CA THR A 478 -9.69 -20.28 -21.03
C THR A 478 -8.68 -21.25 -21.65
N ALA A 479 -7.85 -21.86 -20.80
CA ALA A 479 -6.93 -22.93 -21.17
C ALA A 479 -7.20 -24.13 -20.24
N ASP A 480 -7.56 -25.29 -20.81
CA ASP A 480 -7.86 -26.52 -20.06
C ASP A 480 -8.86 -26.31 -18.90
N GLY A 481 -9.92 -25.54 -19.16
CA GLY A 481 -10.96 -25.19 -18.18
C GLY A 481 -10.56 -24.11 -17.15
N ARG A 482 -9.31 -23.64 -17.15
CA ARG A 482 -8.83 -22.55 -16.28
C ARG A 482 -8.95 -21.21 -17.01
N ARG A 483 -9.64 -20.24 -16.40
CA ARG A 483 -9.90 -18.93 -17.02
C ARG A 483 -9.03 -17.82 -16.41
N THR A 484 -8.39 -17.02 -17.25
CA THR A 484 -7.76 -15.74 -16.90
C THR A 484 -8.45 -14.56 -17.59
N THR A 485 -8.27 -13.35 -17.06
CA THR A 485 -8.84 -12.12 -17.63
C THR A 485 -7.76 -11.05 -17.77
N SER A 486 -7.64 -10.49 -18.97
CA SER A 486 -6.67 -9.45 -19.30
C SER A 486 -7.33 -8.23 -19.94
N ARG A 487 -6.75 -7.05 -19.71
CA ARG A 487 -7.09 -5.82 -20.44
C ARG A 487 -6.15 -5.65 -21.62
N LEU A 488 -6.69 -5.16 -22.74
CA LEU A 488 -5.95 -4.96 -23.98
C LEU A 488 -5.11 -3.69 -23.86
N THR A 489 -3.79 -3.85 -23.94
CA THR A 489 -2.76 -2.81 -23.87
C THR A 489 -2.51 -2.31 -25.28
N VAL A 490 -2.77 -1.02 -25.51
CA VAL A 490 -2.49 -0.37 -26.79
C VAL A 490 -1.00 -0.05 -26.81
N GLY A 491 -0.29 -0.58 -27.82
CA GLY A 491 1.10 -0.25 -28.11
C GLY A 491 1.16 0.74 -29.26
N THR A 492 1.78 0.32 -30.37
CA THR A 492 1.99 1.11 -31.59
C THR A 492 0.79 1.13 -32.55
N VAL A 493 -0.34 0.54 -32.16
CA VAL A 493 -1.54 0.52 -33.00
C VAL A 493 -2.14 1.92 -33.05
N ASP A 494 -2.18 2.50 -34.24
CA ASP A 494 -2.82 3.78 -34.49
C ASP A 494 -4.34 3.65 -34.31
N LEU A 495 -4.86 4.30 -33.27
CA LEU A 495 -6.29 4.40 -33.00
C LEU A 495 -6.87 5.75 -33.41
N GLU A 496 -6.04 6.76 -33.65
CA GLU A 496 -6.49 8.13 -33.96
C GLU A 496 -7.06 8.21 -35.37
N HIS A 497 -6.45 7.50 -36.32
CA HIS A 497 -6.92 7.47 -37.72
C HIS A 497 -7.87 6.30 -38.02
N ALA A 498 -8.13 5.43 -37.05
CA ALA A 498 -8.81 4.17 -37.30
C ALA A 498 -10.35 4.25 -37.45
N GLY A 499 -10.91 5.46 -37.47
CA GLY A 499 -12.33 5.71 -37.75
C GLY A 499 -13.29 5.38 -36.59
N SER A 500 -14.59 5.64 -36.80
CA SER A 500 -15.64 5.47 -35.79
C SER A 500 -16.77 4.56 -36.24
N VAL A 501 -17.29 3.74 -35.33
CA VAL A 501 -18.34 2.76 -35.64
C VAL A 501 -19.72 3.36 -35.36
N PRO A 502 -20.70 3.25 -36.28
CA PRO A 502 -22.06 3.72 -36.03
C PRO A 502 -22.74 2.87 -34.97
N VAL A 503 -23.37 3.50 -33.97
CA VAL A 503 -24.10 2.81 -32.90
C VAL A 503 -25.50 3.36 -32.74
N ARG A 504 -26.42 2.51 -32.28
CA ARG A 504 -27.83 2.88 -32.04
C ARG A 504 -28.17 2.76 -30.54
N PRO A 505 -28.03 3.84 -29.75
CA PRO A 505 -28.41 3.82 -28.34
C PRO A 505 -29.90 3.52 -28.14
N ARG A 506 -30.25 2.75 -27.12
CA ARG A 506 -31.64 2.26 -26.90
C ARG A 506 -32.63 3.35 -26.52
N LEU A 507 -32.20 4.35 -25.73
CA LEU A 507 -33.12 5.33 -25.15
C LEU A 507 -33.20 6.65 -25.94
N THR A 508 -32.19 7.00 -26.75
CA THR A 508 -32.18 8.26 -27.50
C THR A 508 -31.15 8.26 -28.65
N ARG A 509 -31.61 8.37 -29.90
CA ARG A 509 -30.76 8.61 -31.09
C ARG A 509 -30.15 10.02 -31.13
N LEU A 510 -30.67 10.93 -30.30
CA LEU A 510 -30.28 12.35 -30.22
C LEU A 510 -29.14 12.62 -29.23
N LEU A 511 -28.45 11.60 -28.70
CA LEU A 511 -27.45 11.77 -27.62
C LEU A 511 -26.06 11.19 -27.92
N ALA A 512 -25.94 10.27 -28.87
CA ALA A 512 -24.69 9.76 -29.43
C ALA A 512 -25.04 8.94 -30.68
N ASP A 513 -24.16 8.96 -31.67
CA ASP A 513 -24.34 8.28 -32.96
C ASP A 513 -23.11 7.44 -33.36
N ARG A 514 -21.98 7.63 -32.69
CA ARG A 514 -20.73 6.93 -32.94
C ARG A 514 -20.09 6.40 -31.66
N ILE A 515 -19.28 5.37 -31.82
CA ILE A 515 -18.36 4.89 -30.81
C ILE A 515 -16.94 4.90 -31.39
N GLU A 516 -15.99 5.42 -30.63
CA GLU A 516 -14.60 5.60 -31.01
C GLU A 516 -13.69 4.87 -30.03
N ALA A 517 -12.60 4.28 -30.54
CA ALA A 517 -11.53 3.76 -29.71
C ALA A 517 -10.78 4.91 -29.04
N GLN A 518 -10.35 4.70 -27.80
CA GLN A 518 -9.51 5.62 -27.05
C GLN A 518 -8.56 4.84 -26.15
N VAL A 519 -7.41 5.43 -25.87
CA VAL A 519 -6.43 4.89 -24.92
C VAL A 519 -6.71 5.48 -23.54
N SER A 520 -6.84 4.63 -22.54
CA SER A 520 -6.94 5.08 -21.14
C SER A 520 -5.56 5.53 -20.62
N ALA A 521 -5.53 6.32 -19.54
CA ALA A 521 -4.29 6.72 -18.85
C ALA A 521 -3.41 5.55 -18.34
N LYS A 522 -3.90 4.31 -18.39
CA LYS A 522 -3.13 3.09 -18.05
C LYS A 522 -2.71 2.29 -19.28
N GLY A 523 -2.87 2.85 -20.48
CA GLY A 523 -2.55 2.23 -21.75
C GLY A 523 -3.57 1.20 -22.24
N HIS A 524 -4.74 1.08 -21.63
CA HIS A 524 -5.75 0.10 -22.07
C HIS A 524 -6.71 0.65 -23.12
N LEU A 525 -7.09 -0.20 -24.08
CA LEU A 525 -8.14 0.06 -25.06
C LEU A 525 -9.48 0.23 -24.34
N ALA A 526 -10.16 1.33 -24.65
CA ALA A 526 -11.54 1.56 -24.27
C ALA A 526 -12.29 2.16 -25.46
N PHE A 527 -13.61 2.10 -25.40
CA PHE A 527 -14.47 2.69 -26.42
C PHE A 527 -15.33 3.79 -25.80
N ARG A 528 -15.39 4.95 -26.43
CA ARG A 528 -16.16 6.11 -25.96
C ARG A 528 -17.28 6.43 -26.92
N LEU A 529 -18.46 6.74 -26.37
CA LEU A 529 -19.55 7.28 -27.17
C LEU A 529 -19.30 8.74 -27.51
N THR A 530 -19.33 9.05 -28.81
CA THR A 530 -19.09 10.37 -29.38
C THR A 530 -20.27 10.85 -30.20
N GLN A 531 -20.21 12.13 -30.60
CA GLN A 531 -21.30 12.84 -31.26
C GLN A 531 -20.80 13.51 -32.53
N HIS A 532 -21.31 13.09 -33.68
CA HIS A 532 -20.95 13.68 -34.96
C HIS A 532 -22.12 14.44 -35.60
N GLY A 533 -23.34 13.90 -35.53
CA GLY A 533 -24.54 14.53 -36.09
C GLY A 533 -25.04 15.81 -35.37
N ARG A 534 -25.56 16.79 -36.13
CA ARG A 534 -26.15 18.04 -35.58
C ARG A 534 -27.28 17.78 -34.57
N ALA A 535 -28.14 16.79 -34.85
CA ALA A 535 -29.23 16.40 -33.96
C ALA A 535 -28.73 15.77 -32.63
N ALA A 536 -27.60 15.06 -32.65
CA ALA A 536 -27.00 14.44 -31.46
C ALA A 536 -26.35 15.48 -30.52
N ARG A 537 -25.74 16.53 -31.09
CA ARG A 537 -25.17 17.66 -30.35
C ARG A 537 -26.26 18.50 -29.67
N ALA A 538 -27.32 18.85 -30.41
CA ALA A 538 -28.45 19.62 -29.89
C ALA A 538 -29.26 18.87 -28.81
N GLY A 539 -29.51 17.57 -29.02
CA GLY A 539 -30.24 16.74 -28.06
C GLY A 539 -29.52 16.57 -26.72
N ARG A 540 -28.19 16.47 -26.70
CA ARG A 540 -27.42 16.35 -25.45
C ARG A 540 -27.42 17.63 -24.64
N ALA A 541 -27.27 18.79 -25.28
CA ALA A 541 -27.38 20.08 -24.59
C ALA A 541 -28.76 20.31 -23.97
N ALA A 542 -29.83 19.79 -24.61
CA ALA A 542 -31.20 19.83 -24.06
C ALA A 542 -31.40 18.83 -22.91
N VAL A 543 -30.82 17.64 -23.01
CA VAL A 543 -30.93 16.59 -22.01
C VAL A 543 -30.02 16.83 -20.79
N GLU A 544 -28.83 17.41 -20.94
CA GLU A 544 -28.02 17.88 -19.81
C GLU A 544 -28.77 18.96 -19.02
N ARG A 545 -29.39 19.93 -19.72
CA ARG A 545 -30.31 20.91 -19.09
C ARG A 545 -31.48 20.25 -18.35
N ARG A 546 -32.11 19.21 -18.92
CA ARG A 546 -33.22 18.47 -18.27
C ARG A 546 -32.80 17.47 -17.20
N LEU A 547 -31.60 16.88 -17.24
CA LEU A 547 -31.05 16.02 -16.18
C LEU A 547 -30.77 16.83 -14.91
N HIS A 548 -30.57 18.13 -15.05
CA HIS A 548 -30.51 19.11 -13.97
C HIS A 548 -31.89 19.63 -13.52
N SER A 549 -33.01 19.17 -14.10
CA SER A 549 -34.37 19.53 -13.65
C SER A 549 -34.75 18.85 -12.32
N ARG A 550 -35.66 19.48 -11.56
CA ARG A 550 -36.14 19.03 -10.24
C ARG A 550 -36.71 17.59 -10.20
N PRO A 551 -37.56 17.13 -11.14
CA PRO A 551 -38.19 15.80 -11.04
C PRO A 551 -37.22 14.63 -11.28
N VAL A 552 -36.24 14.77 -12.18
CA VAL A 552 -35.20 13.74 -12.42
C VAL A 552 -34.21 13.66 -11.24
N ARG A 553 -33.94 14.79 -10.57
CA ARG A 553 -33.23 14.83 -9.28
C ARG A 553 -33.98 14.07 -8.19
N ALA A 554 -35.31 14.18 -8.13
CA ALA A 554 -36.15 13.49 -7.16
C ALA A 554 -36.17 11.96 -7.35
N ALA A 555 -36.28 11.45 -8.58
CA ALA A 555 -36.27 10.01 -8.85
C ALA A 555 -34.88 9.36 -8.62
N LYS A 556 -33.79 10.04 -9.00
CA LYS A 556 -32.41 9.65 -8.60
C LYS A 556 -32.23 9.74 -7.09
N GLY A 557 -32.88 10.71 -6.44
CA GLY A 557 -32.98 10.86 -5.00
C GLY A 557 -33.61 9.64 -4.37
N ALA A 558 -34.83 9.26 -4.76
CA ALA A 558 -35.56 8.11 -4.21
C ALA A 558 -34.82 6.77 -4.35
N TYR A 559 -34.22 6.48 -5.51
CA TYR A 559 -33.40 5.27 -5.69
C TYR A 559 -32.09 5.31 -4.88
N ARG A 560 -31.46 6.49 -4.76
CA ARG A 560 -30.31 6.70 -3.87
C ARG A 560 -30.71 6.60 -2.41
N THR A 561 -31.90 7.05 -2.03
CA THR A 561 -32.48 6.94 -0.69
C THR A 561 -32.79 5.49 -0.38
N LEU A 562 -33.40 4.71 -1.28
CA LEU A 562 -33.63 3.27 -1.08
C LEU A 562 -32.32 2.48 -0.96
N ARG A 563 -31.32 2.79 -1.80
CA ARG A 563 -29.99 2.18 -1.71
C ARG A 563 -29.21 2.68 -0.48
N ALA A 564 -29.37 3.95 -0.10
CA ALA A 564 -28.80 4.53 1.10
C ALA A 564 -29.45 3.91 2.33
N VAL A 565 -30.77 3.75 2.37
CA VAL A 565 -31.52 3.07 3.42
C VAL A 565 -31.10 1.60 3.51
N ARG A 566 -30.93 0.87 2.40
CA ARG A 566 -30.40 -0.51 2.43
C ARG A 566 -28.93 -0.57 2.88
N LYS A 567 -28.11 0.42 2.50
CA LYS A 567 -26.71 0.57 2.93
C LYS A 567 -26.61 1.01 4.39
N ASP A 568 -27.58 1.78 4.85
CA ASP A 568 -27.70 2.35 6.19
C ASP A 568 -28.23 1.30 7.17
N LEU A 569 -29.21 0.48 6.76
CA LEU A 569 -29.62 -0.73 7.47
C LEU A 569 -28.47 -1.73 7.62
N ASN A 570 -27.57 -1.80 6.63
CA ASN A 570 -26.35 -2.61 6.72
C ASN A 570 -25.12 -1.85 7.24
N SER A 571 -25.27 -0.61 7.68
CA SER A 571 -24.19 0.16 8.29
C SER A 571 -23.85 -0.44 9.66
N GLY A 572 -22.59 -0.33 10.07
CA GLY A 572 -22.15 -0.80 11.38
C GLY A 572 -22.97 -0.17 12.51
N THR A 573 -23.22 1.14 12.44
CA THR A 573 -23.97 1.89 13.47
C THR A 573 -25.40 1.38 13.62
N ARG A 574 -26.13 1.17 12.52
CA ARG A 574 -27.53 0.72 12.58
C ARG A 574 -27.66 -0.74 12.99
N LYS A 575 -26.71 -1.59 12.58
CA LYS A 575 -26.58 -2.96 13.07
C LYS A 575 -26.37 -3.03 14.57
N LEU A 576 -25.52 -2.18 15.13
CA LEU A 576 -25.30 -2.07 16.58
C LEU A 576 -26.58 -1.64 17.30
N GLN A 577 -27.25 -0.58 16.82
CA GLN A 577 -28.51 -0.13 17.40
C GLN A 577 -29.59 -1.23 17.42
N VAL A 578 -29.73 -2.00 16.34
CA VAL A 578 -30.69 -3.12 16.27
C VAL A 578 -30.24 -4.27 17.17
N TYR A 579 -28.95 -4.57 17.23
CA TYR A 579 -28.42 -5.58 18.13
C TYR A 579 -28.73 -5.26 19.59
N ASP A 580 -28.43 -4.05 20.04
CA ASP A 580 -28.63 -3.62 21.43
C ASP A 580 -30.13 -3.49 21.78
N ARG A 581 -30.94 -2.88 20.90
CA ARG A 581 -32.34 -2.55 21.21
C ARG A 581 -33.33 -3.68 20.94
N VAL A 582 -32.99 -4.61 20.05
CA VAL A 582 -33.92 -5.65 19.57
C VAL A 582 -33.34 -7.05 19.82
N LEU A 583 -32.17 -7.37 19.27
CA LEU A 583 -31.68 -8.75 19.31
C LEU A 583 -31.31 -9.19 20.73
N CYS A 584 -30.72 -8.31 21.54
CA CYS A 584 -30.39 -8.59 22.95
C CYS A 584 -31.62 -8.77 23.85
N LYS A 585 -32.83 -8.40 23.38
CA LYS A 585 -34.09 -8.63 24.11
C LYS A 585 -34.73 -9.99 23.83
N LEU A 586 -34.23 -10.71 22.81
CA LEU A 586 -34.69 -12.07 22.54
C LEU A 586 -34.22 -13.02 23.66
N PRO A 587 -34.95 -14.11 23.96
CA PRO A 587 -34.52 -15.06 24.99
C PRO A 587 -33.17 -15.72 24.61
N ILE A 588 -32.32 -15.94 25.62
CA ILE A 588 -31.13 -16.79 25.50
C ILE A 588 -31.57 -18.21 25.14
N ARG A 589 -30.84 -18.85 24.23
CA ARG A 589 -31.02 -20.25 23.87
C ARG A 589 -30.04 -21.10 24.67
N LYS A 590 -30.54 -21.76 25.69
CA LYS A 590 -29.76 -22.70 26.52
C LYS A 590 -29.05 -23.74 25.64
N GLY A 591 -27.80 -24.04 25.99
CA GLY A 591 -26.92 -24.94 25.26
C GLY A 591 -26.28 -24.34 23.99
N THR A 592 -26.62 -23.11 23.58
CA THR A 592 -26.01 -22.50 22.38
C THR A 592 -24.64 -21.92 22.69
N VAL A 593 -23.63 -22.36 21.93
CA VAL A 593 -22.23 -21.92 22.08
C VAL A 593 -21.75 -21.32 20.76
N VAL A 594 -21.25 -20.08 20.79
CA VAL A 594 -20.65 -19.43 19.62
C VAL A 594 -19.14 -19.45 19.74
N PHE A 595 -18.50 -20.09 18.75
CA PHE A 595 -17.05 -20.21 18.62
C PHE A 595 -16.52 -19.27 17.54
N GLU A 596 -15.36 -18.69 17.81
CA GLU A 596 -14.62 -17.89 16.83
C GLU A 596 -13.11 -18.04 17.04
N SER A 597 -12.34 -18.16 15.95
CA SER A 597 -10.88 -18.18 16.02
C SER A 597 -10.27 -17.21 15.01
N HIS A 598 -9.31 -16.40 15.45
CA HIS A 598 -8.65 -15.33 14.69
C HIS A 598 -9.63 -14.44 13.91
N LEU A 599 -10.64 -13.90 14.62
CA LEU A 599 -11.69 -13.04 14.05
C LEU A 599 -12.52 -13.75 12.96
N GLY A 600 -12.67 -15.06 13.08
CA GLY A 600 -13.42 -15.93 12.16
C GLY A 600 -12.65 -16.33 10.91
N ARG A 601 -11.34 -16.06 10.82
CA ARG A 601 -10.58 -16.38 9.60
C ARG A 601 -10.32 -17.88 9.43
N GLN A 602 -10.39 -18.66 10.51
CA GLN A 602 -10.02 -20.07 10.48
C GLN A 602 -10.73 -20.89 11.57
N TYR A 603 -10.78 -22.20 11.35
CA TYR A 603 -11.14 -23.21 12.35
C TYR A 603 -9.84 -23.78 12.94
N SER A 604 -9.40 -23.23 14.07
CA SER A 604 -8.11 -23.58 14.69
C SER A 604 -8.06 -23.17 16.17
N ASP A 605 -6.92 -23.43 16.80
CA ASP A 605 -6.52 -22.86 18.09
C ASP A 605 -7.36 -23.36 19.28
N SER A 606 -7.27 -22.69 20.44
CA SER A 606 -7.92 -23.13 21.68
C SER A 606 -9.45 -23.26 21.56
N PRO A 607 -10.18 -22.38 20.83
CA PRO A 607 -11.61 -22.57 20.59
C PRO A 607 -11.95 -23.87 19.85
N ARG A 608 -11.09 -24.30 18.91
CA ARG A 608 -11.24 -25.59 18.21
C ARG A 608 -11.06 -26.76 19.17
N ALA A 609 -10.02 -26.74 20.00
CA ALA A 609 -9.74 -27.83 20.94
C ALA A 609 -10.89 -28.01 21.96
N ILE A 610 -11.45 -26.91 22.48
CA ILE A 610 -12.63 -26.96 23.37
C ILE A 610 -13.84 -27.56 22.63
N PHE A 611 -14.10 -27.13 21.39
CA PHE A 611 -15.19 -27.66 20.58
C PHE A 611 -15.03 -29.17 20.29
N GLU A 612 -13.83 -29.62 19.94
CA GLU A 612 -13.55 -31.02 19.67
C GLU A 612 -13.70 -31.90 20.90
N GLU A 613 -13.33 -31.39 22.09
CA GLU A 613 -13.56 -32.08 23.36
C GLU A 613 -15.05 -32.19 23.70
N LEU A 614 -15.83 -31.13 23.51
CA LEU A 614 -17.29 -31.14 23.67
C LEU A 614 -17.94 -32.17 22.72
N ARG A 615 -17.46 -32.22 21.48
CA ARG A 615 -17.93 -33.17 20.46
C ARG A 615 -17.58 -34.61 20.83
N ARG A 616 -16.34 -34.85 21.30
CA ARG A 616 -15.88 -36.18 21.75
C ARG A 616 -16.75 -36.73 22.87
N ARG A 617 -17.15 -35.88 23.83
CA ARG A 617 -18.03 -36.23 24.95
C ARG A 617 -19.52 -36.28 24.61
N LYS A 618 -19.90 -35.94 23.38
CA LYS A 618 -21.30 -35.80 22.94
C LYS A 618 -22.11 -34.87 23.87
N ALA A 619 -21.49 -33.76 24.30
CA ALA A 619 -22.16 -32.79 25.17
C ALA A 619 -23.42 -32.23 24.48
N PRO A 620 -24.54 -32.05 25.21
CA PRO A 620 -25.82 -31.60 24.65
C PRO A 620 -25.81 -30.08 24.36
N ILE A 621 -25.02 -29.66 23.38
CA ILE A 621 -24.87 -28.26 22.97
C ILE A 621 -25.33 -28.02 21.53
N THR A 622 -25.64 -26.77 21.21
CA THR A 622 -25.85 -26.29 19.84
C THR A 622 -24.65 -25.43 19.43
N PRO A 623 -23.67 -25.98 18.69
CA PRO A 623 -22.46 -25.26 18.31
C PRO A 623 -22.70 -24.37 17.07
N ILE A 624 -22.25 -23.12 17.15
CA ILE A 624 -22.26 -22.17 16.04
C ILE A 624 -20.84 -21.64 15.84
N TRP A 625 -20.32 -21.70 14.61
CA TRP A 625 -19.00 -21.16 14.27
C TRP A 625 -19.12 -19.89 13.44
N SER A 626 -18.37 -18.85 13.83
CA SER A 626 -18.25 -17.65 13.01
C SER A 626 -17.13 -17.76 11.99
N TYR A 627 -17.40 -17.36 10.74
CA TYR A 627 -16.40 -17.25 9.70
C TYR A 627 -16.34 -15.85 9.05
N ALA A 628 -15.15 -15.45 8.63
CA ALA A 628 -14.86 -14.23 7.88
C ALA A 628 -14.39 -14.59 6.46
N GLY A 629 -14.55 -13.65 5.52
CA GLY A 629 -14.19 -13.85 4.10
C GLY A 629 -15.38 -14.10 3.18
N GLU A 630 -15.08 -14.59 1.96
CA GLU A 630 -16.10 -14.90 0.95
C GLU A 630 -16.66 -16.31 1.10
N ARG A 631 -15.86 -17.28 1.56
CA ARG A 631 -16.22 -18.69 1.72
C ARG A 631 -15.69 -19.26 3.05
N PRO A 632 -16.42 -20.16 3.72
CA PRO A 632 -15.98 -20.81 4.96
C PRO A 632 -15.11 -22.05 4.66
N GLU A 633 -13.84 -21.84 4.29
CA GLU A 633 -12.92 -22.94 4.00
C GLU A 633 -12.35 -23.56 5.30
N GLY A 634 -12.27 -24.89 5.36
CA GLY A 634 -11.69 -25.62 6.51
C GLY A 634 -12.61 -25.80 7.73
N PHE A 635 -13.83 -25.26 7.72
CA PHE A 635 -14.80 -25.43 8.80
C PHE A 635 -15.57 -26.77 8.71
N PRO A 636 -16.04 -27.34 9.83
CA PRO A 636 -16.89 -28.53 9.82
C PRO A 636 -18.19 -28.29 9.04
N ARG A 637 -18.65 -29.29 8.29
CA ARG A 637 -19.88 -29.20 7.47
C ARG A 637 -21.16 -29.44 8.27
N ASP A 638 -21.03 -30.06 9.44
CA ASP A 638 -22.10 -30.50 10.32
C ASP A 638 -22.44 -29.50 11.44
N VAL A 639 -21.87 -28.29 11.40
CA VAL A 639 -22.15 -27.21 12.36
C VAL A 639 -22.78 -26.00 11.67
N GLU A 640 -23.54 -25.20 12.41
CA GLU A 640 -24.08 -23.96 11.87
C GLU A 640 -22.95 -22.93 11.67
N LEU A 641 -22.78 -22.45 10.44
CA LEU A 641 -21.80 -21.43 10.08
C LEU A 641 -22.47 -20.07 9.88
N VAL A 642 -21.99 -19.06 10.61
CA VAL A 642 -22.49 -17.69 10.50
C VAL A 642 -21.39 -16.74 10.04
N ARG A 643 -21.66 -15.99 8.96
CA ARG A 643 -20.71 -15.00 8.46
C ARG A 643 -20.60 -13.84 9.46
N ARG A 644 -19.38 -13.52 9.92
CA ARG A 644 -19.08 -12.41 10.82
C ARG A 644 -19.73 -11.12 10.32
N TRP A 645 -20.34 -10.34 11.21
CA TRP A 645 -21.15 -9.13 10.92
C TRP A 645 -22.43 -9.33 10.10
N SER A 646 -22.87 -10.56 9.81
CA SER A 646 -24.22 -10.81 9.27
C SER A 646 -25.29 -10.68 10.37
N TRP A 647 -26.55 -10.52 9.97
CA TRP A 647 -27.67 -10.53 10.93
C TRP A 647 -27.78 -11.86 11.68
N ARG A 648 -27.46 -12.98 11.03
CA ARG A 648 -27.40 -14.30 11.68
C ARG A 648 -26.32 -14.35 12.76
N TYR A 649 -25.15 -13.79 12.48
CA TYR A 649 -24.07 -13.66 13.47
C TYR A 649 -24.46 -12.80 14.66
N LEU A 650 -25.05 -11.61 14.41
CA LEU A 650 -25.52 -10.74 15.49
C LEU A 650 -26.61 -11.40 16.34
N LYS A 651 -27.54 -12.11 15.71
CA LYS A 651 -28.57 -12.87 16.41
C LYS A 651 -27.98 -14.02 17.22
N ALA A 652 -27.01 -14.76 16.65
CA ALA A 652 -26.35 -15.86 17.34
C ALA A 652 -25.65 -15.35 18.61
N LEU A 653 -24.86 -14.28 18.52
CA LEU A 653 -24.21 -13.68 19.69
C LEU A 653 -25.22 -13.20 20.74
N ALA A 654 -26.30 -12.54 20.33
CA ALA A 654 -27.31 -12.00 21.26
C ALA A 654 -28.10 -13.09 22.03
N GLN A 655 -28.18 -14.31 21.49
CA GLN A 655 -28.96 -15.42 22.06
C GLN A 655 -28.08 -16.56 22.61
N ALA A 656 -26.76 -16.49 22.47
CA ALA A 656 -25.86 -17.54 22.92
C ALA A 656 -25.73 -17.56 24.44
N GLU A 657 -25.69 -18.76 25.01
CA GLU A 657 -25.36 -18.96 26.42
C GLU A 657 -23.85 -18.82 26.64
N PHE A 658 -23.03 -19.24 25.67
CA PHE A 658 -21.58 -19.16 25.74
C PHE A 658 -20.96 -18.48 24.52
N TRP A 659 -19.98 -17.61 24.78
CA TRP A 659 -19.06 -17.04 23.81
C TRP A 659 -17.66 -17.61 24.07
N ILE A 660 -17.04 -18.20 23.05
CA ILE A 660 -15.67 -18.74 23.15
C ILE A 660 -14.84 -18.22 21.97
N ASP A 661 -13.76 -17.48 22.24
CA ASP A 661 -12.82 -17.04 21.21
C ASP A 661 -11.39 -16.84 21.74
N ASN A 662 -10.45 -16.44 20.85
CA ASN A 662 -9.03 -16.25 21.17
C ASN A 662 -8.43 -14.85 20.86
N GLN A 663 -9.21 -13.88 20.35
CA GLN A 663 -8.73 -12.53 19.97
C GLN A 663 -9.68 -11.39 20.32
N GLY A 664 -10.96 -11.67 20.47
CA GLY A 664 -12.02 -10.76 20.87
C GLY A 664 -13.14 -10.66 19.85
N TYR A 665 -14.39 -10.80 20.32
CA TYR A 665 -15.57 -10.37 19.59
C TYR A 665 -15.57 -8.83 19.40
N PRO A 666 -16.21 -8.30 18.35
CA PRO A 666 -16.19 -6.88 18.03
C PRO A 666 -16.44 -5.99 19.27
N LEU A 667 -15.53 -5.05 19.52
CA LEU A 667 -15.47 -4.25 20.75
C LEU A 667 -16.77 -3.47 21.03
N ARG A 668 -17.54 -3.15 19.98
CA ARG A 668 -18.78 -2.36 20.08
C ARG A 668 -20.03 -3.17 20.41
N LEU A 669 -19.96 -4.50 20.45
CA LEU A 669 -21.12 -5.33 20.77
C LEU A 669 -21.25 -5.49 22.29
N ALA A 670 -22.43 -5.20 22.83
CA ALA A 670 -22.73 -5.50 24.22
C ALA A 670 -22.78 -7.03 24.45
N LYS A 671 -22.14 -7.51 25.53
CA LYS A 671 -22.36 -8.85 26.07
C LYS A 671 -23.52 -8.80 27.04
N ARG A 672 -24.39 -9.81 27.00
CA ARG A 672 -25.47 -9.96 27.97
C ARG A 672 -24.97 -10.52 29.31
N PRO A 673 -25.57 -10.14 30.45
CA PRO A 673 -25.23 -10.73 31.74
C PRO A 673 -25.40 -12.26 31.77
N GLU A 674 -26.40 -12.79 31.07
CA GLU A 674 -26.72 -14.22 31.03
C GLU A 674 -25.79 -15.03 30.11
N THR A 675 -24.94 -14.37 29.33
CA THR A 675 -23.97 -15.01 28.44
C THR A 675 -22.63 -15.12 29.15
N THR A 676 -22.06 -16.31 29.23
CA THR A 676 -20.71 -16.55 29.74
C THR A 676 -19.68 -16.44 28.63
N TYR A 677 -18.69 -15.56 28.78
CA TYR A 677 -17.64 -15.32 27.80
C TYR A 677 -16.28 -15.83 28.30
N ILE A 678 -15.81 -16.90 27.65
CA ILE A 678 -14.50 -17.51 27.86
C ILE A 678 -13.55 -17.00 26.77
N GLN A 679 -12.61 -16.16 27.17
CA GLN A 679 -11.54 -15.66 26.31
C GLN A 679 -10.29 -16.55 26.50
N THR A 680 -9.91 -17.24 25.44
CA THR A 680 -8.78 -18.18 25.47
C THR A 680 -7.43 -17.51 25.20
N TRP A 681 -7.43 -16.30 24.64
CA TRP A 681 -6.24 -15.64 24.11
C TRP A 681 -5.48 -16.53 23.11
N HIS A 682 -4.32 -16.07 22.61
CA HIS A 682 -3.64 -16.72 21.49
C HIS A 682 -2.12 -16.89 21.69
N GLY A 683 -1.63 -16.78 22.91
CA GLY A 683 -0.23 -17.05 23.27
C GLY A 683 0.32 -16.15 24.35
N SER A 684 1.36 -16.63 25.04
CA SER A 684 2.04 -15.91 26.12
C SER A 684 2.82 -14.69 25.65
N ALA A 685 2.93 -13.70 26.53
CA ALA A 685 3.59 -12.44 26.21
C ALA A 685 5.11 -12.54 26.36
N LEU A 686 5.83 -12.43 25.24
CA LEU A 686 7.22 -11.96 25.23
C LEU A 686 7.28 -10.43 25.20
N LYS A 687 6.49 -9.82 24.32
CA LYS A 687 6.42 -8.37 24.09
C LYS A 687 5.44 -7.72 25.06
N ARG A 688 5.64 -6.44 25.38
CA ARG A 688 4.66 -5.66 26.15
C ARG A 688 3.33 -5.55 25.39
N MET A 689 2.24 -5.83 26.09
CA MET A 689 0.87 -5.88 25.53
C MET A 689 -0.07 -4.94 26.29
N GLY A 690 -1.29 -4.76 25.79
CA GLY A 690 -2.34 -4.01 26.50
C GLY A 690 -1.89 -2.62 26.97
N PHE A 691 -2.25 -2.26 28.20
CA PHE A 691 -1.90 -0.96 28.79
C PHE A 691 -0.41 -0.81 29.13
N ASP A 692 0.43 -1.81 28.87
CA ASP A 692 1.89 -1.68 28.93
C ASP A 692 2.52 -1.22 27.61
N GLU A 693 1.74 -1.20 26.52
CA GLU A 693 2.19 -0.67 25.23
C GLU A 693 2.20 0.88 25.23
N PRO A 694 3.28 1.54 24.77
CA PRO A 694 3.35 3.01 24.73
C PRO A 694 2.19 3.66 23.97
N SER A 695 1.78 3.08 22.83
CA SER A 695 0.69 3.60 22.00
C SER A 695 -0.65 3.63 22.74
N LEU A 696 -0.94 2.60 23.56
CA LEU A 696 -2.16 2.50 24.35
C LEU A 696 -2.11 3.38 25.61
N ARG A 697 -0.92 3.60 26.18
CA ARG A 697 -0.71 4.58 27.27
C ARG A 697 -0.93 6.02 26.82
N MET A 698 -0.63 6.31 25.55
CA MET A 698 -0.80 7.64 24.94
C MET A 698 -2.24 7.93 24.47
N LEU A 699 -3.15 6.94 24.53
CA LEU A 699 -4.57 7.18 24.22
C LEU A 699 -5.22 8.11 25.24
N SER A 700 -6.24 8.85 24.81
CA SER A 700 -7.03 9.68 25.73
C SER A 700 -7.74 8.83 26.78
N ALA A 701 -8.06 9.41 27.94
CA ALA A 701 -8.78 8.73 29.01
C ALA A 701 -10.14 8.16 28.55
N GLN A 702 -10.78 8.76 27.55
CA GLN A 702 -12.02 8.24 26.98
C GLN A 702 -11.79 6.98 26.15
N GLU A 703 -10.75 6.96 25.31
CA GLU A 703 -10.41 5.81 24.47
C GLU A 703 -9.94 4.63 25.31
N GLN A 704 -9.13 4.89 26.35
CA GLN A 704 -8.73 3.85 27.30
C GLN A 704 -9.94 3.25 28.03
N ARG A 705 -10.92 4.07 28.45
CA ARG A 705 -12.16 3.58 29.06
C ARG A 705 -12.97 2.72 28.10
N SER A 706 -13.13 3.14 26.84
CA SER A 706 -13.83 2.34 25.84
C SER A 706 -13.13 1.01 25.53
N TYR A 707 -11.80 0.99 25.57
CA TYR A 707 -11.03 -0.25 25.43
C TYR A 707 -11.21 -1.18 26.64
N GLN A 708 -11.13 -0.63 27.86
CA GLN A 708 -11.38 -1.36 29.10
C GLN A 708 -12.78 -1.99 29.12
N GLN A 709 -13.83 -1.24 28.75
CA GLN A 709 -15.20 -1.76 28.67
C GLN A 709 -15.33 -3.01 27.78
N ALA A 710 -14.50 -3.13 26.74
CA ALA A 710 -14.53 -4.29 25.88
C ALA A 710 -13.86 -5.51 26.52
N LEU A 711 -12.84 -5.30 27.36
CA LEU A 711 -12.13 -6.32 28.14
C LEU A 711 -12.97 -6.79 29.35
N ASP A 712 -13.71 -5.88 29.98
CA ASP A 712 -14.57 -6.18 31.13
C ASP A 712 -15.66 -7.22 30.82
N ARG A 713 -15.96 -7.41 29.52
CA ARG A 713 -16.87 -8.45 29.02
C ARG A 713 -16.35 -9.87 29.22
N PHE A 714 -15.04 -10.07 29.39
CA PHE A 714 -14.51 -11.40 29.67
C PHE A 714 -15.00 -11.82 31.05
N ASP A 715 -15.73 -12.92 31.13
CA ASP A 715 -16.09 -13.54 32.42
C ASP A 715 -14.95 -14.46 32.87
N HIS A 716 -14.32 -15.11 31.90
CA HIS A 716 -13.17 -15.98 32.11
C HIS A 716 -12.05 -15.71 31.10
N PHE A 717 -10.82 -15.73 31.57
CA PHE A 717 -9.62 -15.52 30.76
C PHE A 717 -8.61 -16.64 31.00
N VAL A 718 -8.28 -17.40 29.96
CA VAL A 718 -7.37 -18.55 30.05
C VAL A 718 -5.92 -18.09 30.15
N VAL A 719 -5.20 -18.63 31.13
CA VAL A 719 -3.77 -18.42 31.32
C VAL A 719 -3.05 -19.77 31.38
N ARG A 720 -1.83 -19.82 30.85
CA ARG A 720 -1.02 -21.04 30.84
C ARG A 720 0.02 -21.12 31.96
N SER A 721 0.35 -19.99 32.55
CA SER A 721 1.34 -19.87 33.63
C SER A 721 1.21 -18.58 34.41
N GLU A 722 1.86 -18.50 35.58
CA GLU A 722 1.98 -17.31 36.41
C GLU A 722 2.75 -16.18 35.69
N HIS A 723 3.52 -16.52 34.65
CA HIS A 723 4.04 -15.51 33.73
C HIS A 723 2.91 -14.75 33.02
N ASP A 724 1.90 -15.44 32.49
CA ASP A 724 0.73 -14.78 31.87
C ASP A 724 -0.05 -13.95 32.88
N VAL A 725 -0.13 -14.40 34.14
CA VAL A 725 -0.78 -13.65 35.23
C VAL A 725 -0.05 -12.32 35.46
N ARG A 726 1.27 -12.35 35.61
CA ARG A 726 2.11 -11.15 35.86
C ARG A 726 2.23 -10.23 34.65
N THR A 727 2.04 -10.75 33.44
CA THR A 727 2.19 -10.01 32.19
C THR A 727 0.85 -9.73 31.52
N LEU A 728 0.27 -10.68 30.77
CA LEU A 728 -0.96 -10.52 30.00
C LEU A 728 -2.14 -10.06 30.85
N ALA A 729 -2.47 -10.78 31.92
CA ALA A 729 -3.64 -10.46 32.74
C ALA A 729 -3.49 -9.07 33.37
N ARG A 730 -2.32 -8.77 33.95
CA ARG A 730 -1.99 -7.45 34.48
C ARG A 730 -2.07 -6.34 33.42
N ALA A 731 -1.48 -6.57 32.25
CA ALA A 731 -1.42 -5.59 31.16
C ALA A 731 -2.81 -5.27 30.60
N TYR A 732 -3.74 -6.22 30.62
CA TYR A 732 -5.14 -6.02 30.25
C TYR A 732 -6.06 -5.71 31.45
N ARG A 733 -5.48 -5.54 32.65
CA ARG A 733 -6.20 -5.28 33.91
C ARG A 733 -7.33 -6.29 34.18
N ILE A 734 -7.08 -7.55 33.84
CA ILE A 734 -8.02 -8.64 34.09
C ILE A 734 -7.91 -9.04 35.57
N PRO A 735 -9.02 -9.02 36.33
CA PRO A 735 -9.02 -9.46 37.73
C PRO A 735 -8.66 -10.93 37.90
N GLU A 736 -8.07 -11.27 39.04
CA GLU A 736 -7.54 -12.60 39.32
C GLU A 736 -8.65 -13.67 39.38
N GLU A 737 -9.82 -13.32 39.90
CA GLU A 737 -10.99 -14.20 40.00
C GLU A 737 -11.54 -14.65 38.63
N LYS A 738 -11.19 -13.93 37.56
CA LYS A 738 -11.57 -14.28 36.19
C LYS A 738 -10.58 -15.23 35.51
N LEU A 739 -9.43 -15.50 36.11
CA LEU A 739 -8.38 -16.29 35.47
C LEU A 739 -8.67 -17.80 35.52
N LEU A 740 -8.55 -18.45 34.37
CA LEU A 740 -8.60 -19.91 34.25
C LEU A 740 -7.17 -20.45 34.09
N ARG A 741 -6.61 -20.93 35.19
CA ARG A 741 -5.28 -21.57 35.28
C ARG A 741 -5.34 -23.02 34.80
N THR A 742 -5.55 -23.18 33.51
CA THR A 742 -5.78 -24.50 32.88
C THR A 742 -4.69 -24.94 31.92
N GLY A 743 -3.84 -24.04 31.44
CA GLY A 743 -3.09 -24.26 30.21
C GLY A 743 -3.93 -23.89 28.99
N TYR A 744 -3.30 -23.83 27.82
CA TYR A 744 -4.02 -23.54 26.58
C TYR A 744 -4.57 -24.85 25.96
N PRO A 745 -5.88 -24.93 25.67
CA PRO A 745 -6.49 -26.09 25.02
C PRO A 745 -5.80 -26.55 23.72
N ARG A 746 -5.26 -25.62 22.92
CA ARG A 746 -4.52 -25.99 21.70
C ARG A 746 -3.24 -26.79 21.97
N ASN A 747 -2.66 -26.65 23.16
CA ASN A 747 -1.40 -27.27 23.54
C ASN A 747 -1.58 -28.71 24.06
N ASP A 748 -2.81 -29.16 24.30
CA ASP A 748 -3.07 -30.49 24.87
C ASP A 748 -2.47 -31.63 24.02
N ALA A 749 -2.51 -31.49 22.70
CA ALA A 749 -1.94 -32.47 21.78
C ALA A 749 -0.40 -32.54 21.87
N LEU A 750 0.27 -31.42 22.15
CA LEU A 750 1.73 -31.35 22.27
C LEU A 750 2.19 -32.16 23.49
N VAL A 751 1.56 -31.94 24.64
CA VAL A 751 1.87 -32.64 25.89
C VAL A 751 1.61 -34.13 25.77
N ARG A 752 0.46 -34.53 25.20
CA ARG A 752 0.14 -35.95 25.02
C ARG A 752 1.14 -36.68 24.11
N VAL A 753 1.57 -36.05 23.01
CA VAL A 753 2.55 -36.66 22.10
C VAL A 753 3.93 -36.77 22.76
N ARG A 754 4.36 -35.78 23.54
CA ARG A 754 5.57 -35.89 24.38
C ARG A 754 5.49 -37.11 25.30
N GLU A 755 4.32 -37.38 25.88
CA GLU A 755 4.07 -38.49 26.81
C GLU A 755 3.85 -39.85 26.10
N GLY A 756 4.08 -39.92 24.79
CA GLY A 756 4.05 -41.16 24.01
C GLY A 756 2.74 -41.43 23.28
N ALA A 757 1.77 -40.50 23.29
CA ALA A 757 0.59 -40.64 22.44
C ALA A 757 0.95 -40.56 20.95
N PRO A 758 0.25 -41.30 20.06
CA PRO A 758 0.49 -41.23 18.62
C PRO A 758 0.11 -39.85 18.05
N LEU A 759 0.72 -39.50 16.91
CA LEU A 759 0.38 -38.27 16.20
C LEU A 759 -1.12 -38.21 15.86
N PRO A 760 -1.79 -37.08 16.14
CA PRO A 760 -3.20 -36.93 15.86
C PRO A 760 -3.48 -37.03 14.35
N PRO A 761 -4.68 -37.48 13.94
CA PRO A 761 -5.00 -37.68 12.53
C PRO A 761 -4.77 -36.46 11.63
N GLU A 762 -4.97 -35.24 12.13
CA GLU A 762 -4.69 -34.02 11.37
C GLU A 762 -3.20 -33.80 11.07
N ALA A 763 -2.30 -34.17 11.98
CA ALA A 763 -0.85 -34.07 11.74
C ALA A 763 -0.40 -35.09 10.69
N ARG A 764 -0.91 -36.32 10.75
CA ARG A 764 -0.64 -37.35 9.74
C ARG A 764 -1.13 -36.95 8.35
N ARG A 765 -2.37 -36.47 8.24
CA ARG A 765 -2.92 -35.95 6.98
C ARG A 765 -2.14 -34.73 6.46
N LEU A 766 -1.63 -33.89 7.36
CA LEU A 766 -0.80 -32.76 6.96
C LEU A 766 0.54 -33.24 6.39
N ALA A 767 1.21 -34.19 7.03
CA ALA A 767 2.46 -34.76 6.54
C ALA A 767 2.30 -35.37 5.14
N GLU A 768 1.24 -36.17 4.92
CA GLU A 768 0.90 -36.74 3.61
C GLU A 768 0.64 -35.64 2.56
N ARG A 769 -0.14 -34.61 2.93
CA ARG A 769 -0.46 -33.49 2.02
C ARG A 769 0.76 -32.67 1.64
N LEU A 770 1.70 -32.49 2.57
CA LEU A 770 2.96 -31.80 2.34
C LEU A 770 4.00 -32.69 1.63
N GLY A 771 3.74 -33.99 1.48
CA GLY A 771 4.68 -34.94 0.87
C GLY A 771 5.97 -35.10 1.68
N LEU A 772 5.87 -35.07 3.01
CA LEU A 772 7.04 -35.20 3.88
C LEU A 772 7.65 -36.60 3.75
N ASP A 773 8.95 -36.63 3.50
CA ASP A 773 9.73 -37.86 3.44
C ASP A 773 10.00 -38.39 4.87
N PRO A 774 9.51 -39.58 5.24
CA PRO A 774 9.74 -40.14 6.58
C PRO A 774 11.22 -40.35 6.92
N GLY A 775 12.10 -40.40 5.92
CA GLY A 775 13.55 -40.49 6.11
C GLY A 775 14.23 -39.17 6.44
N ARG A 776 13.54 -38.03 6.33
CA ARG A 776 14.09 -36.70 6.61
C ARG A 776 13.56 -36.13 7.91
N ARG A 777 14.42 -35.41 8.62
CA ARG A 777 14.04 -34.58 9.76
C ARG A 777 13.29 -33.35 9.29
N VAL A 778 12.27 -32.93 10.03
CA VAL A 778 11.44 -31.77 9.71
C VAL A 778 11.88 -30.58 10.57
N LEU A 779 12.36 -29.52 9.94
CA LEU A 779 12.66 -28.24 10.59
C LEU A 779 11.50 -27.28 10.36
N LEU A 780 11.03 -26.60 11.40
CA LEU A 780 10.03 -25.53 11.25
C LEU A 780 10.67 -24.17 11.49
N TYR A 781 10.77 -23.35 10.46
CA TYR A 781 11.17 -21.95 10.57
C TYR A 781 9.97 -21.02 10.70
N ALA A 782 9.81 -20.39 11.86
CA ALA A 782 8.69 -19.51 12.20
C ALA A 782 9.16 -18.15 12.75
N PRO A 783 9.65 -17.23 11.89
CA PRO A 783 10.14 -15.91 12.30
C PRO A 783 9.01 -14.90 12.53
N THR A 784 9.28 -13.88 13.35
CA THR A 784 8.37 -12.75 13.53
C THR A 784 8.41 -11.78 12.34
N PHE A 785 7.32 -11.04 12.10
CA PHE A 785 7.32 -10.02 11.05
C PHE A 785 8.16 -8.80 11.45
N ARG A 786 8.66 -8.07 10.46
CA ARG A 786 9.35 -6.78 10.63
C ARG A 786 8.48 -5.66 10.11
N ALA A 787 8.58 -4.48 10.71
CA ALA A 787 7.91 -3.28 10.24
C ALA A 787 8.93 -2.19 9.88
N HIS A 788 8.54 -1.25 9.03
CA HIS A 788 9.22 0.02 8.88
C HIS A 788 8.84 0.94 10.05
N SER A 789 9.62 2.00 10.26
CA SER A 789 9.37 3.03 11.28
C SER A 789 8.02 3.76 11.13
N ASP A 790 7.36 3.62 9.98
CA ASP A 790 6.01 4.13 9.71
C ASP A 790 4.88 3.12 10.05
N GLY A 791 5.22 1.94 10.59
CA GLY A 791 4.31 0.87 10.98
C GLY A 791 3.89 -0.08 9.85
N ARG A 792 4.39 0.11 8.61
CA ARG A 792 4.13 -0.83 7.51
C ARG A 792 4.96 -2.08 7.66
N VAL A 793 4.35 -3.25 7.50
CA VAL A 793 5.07 -4.53 7.48
C VAL A 793 6.04 -4.57 6.29
N ARG A 794 7.29 -4.96 6.54
CA ARG A 794 8.32 -5.19 5.51
C ARG A 794 8.03 -6.48 4.76
N ASP A 795 8.40 -6.54 3.49
CA ASP A 795 8.36 -7.80 2.75
C ASP A 795 9.33 -8.81 3.40
N PHE A 796 8.95 -10.09 3.39
CA PHE A 796 9.76 -11.13 3.98
C PHE A 796 10.90 -11.54 3.04
N SER A 797 12.12 -11.48 3.54
CA SER A 797 13.31 -12.04 2.92
C SER A 797 13.95 -13.04 3.87
N PHE A 798 14.56 -14.08 3.33
CA PHE A 798 15.33 -15.00 4.16
C PHE A 798 16.62 -14.31 4.62
N PRO A 799 16.97 -14.40 5.92
CA PRO A 799 18.22 -13.90 6.45
C PRO A 799 19.39 -14.88 6.30
N PHE A 800 19.24 -15.85 5.40
CA PHE A 800 20.24 -16.85 5.03
C PHE A 800 19.92 -17.36 3.62
N ASP A 801 20.91 -17.95 2.95
CA ASP A 801 20.79 -18.50 1.61
C ASP A 801 20.06 -19.86 1.63
N LEU A 802 18.92 -19.93 0.95
CA LEU A 802 18.13 -21.16 0.82
C LEU A 802 18.81 -22.21 -0.06
N ASP A 803 19.52 -21.79 -1.11
CA ASP A 803 20.25 -22.69 -2.01
C ASP A 803 21.41 -23.34 -1.23
N ALA A 804 22.12 -22.55 -0.40
CA ALA A 804 23.14 -23.06 0.51
C ALA A 804 22.56 -24.01 1.57
N PHE A 805 21.38 -23.70 2.13
CA PHE A 805 20.69 -24.58 3.07
C PHE A 805 20.35 -25.94 2.41
N VAL A 806 19.75 -25.93 1.21
CA VAL A 806 19.39 -27.16 0.51
C VAL A 806 20.62 -27.97 0.13
N ALA A 807 21.71 -27.33 -0.30
CA ALA A 807 22.95 -28.02 -0.63
C ALA A 807 23.58 -28.74 0.59
N ARG A 808 23.45 -28.17 1.80
CA ARG A 808 24.04 -28.74 3.03
C ARG A 808 23.13 -29.74 3.74
N PHE A 809 21.81 -29.52 3.72
CA PHE A 809 20.86 -30.25 4.57
C PHE A 809 19.71 -30.90 3.81
N GLY A 810 19.53 -30.62 2.52
CA GLY A 810 18.34 -31.03 1.76
C GLY A 810 18.17 -32.53 1.62
N ASP A 811 19.22 -33.33 1.74
CA ASP A 811 19.11 -34.79 1.65
C ASP A 811 18.48 -35.40 2.91
N ASP A 812 18.80 -34.85 4.09
CA ASP A 812 18.39 -35.38 5.39
C ASP A 812 17.32 -34.53 6.10
N HIS A 813 17.05 -33.31 5.61
CA HIS A 813 16.12 -32.37 6.23
C HIS A 813 15.09 -31.82 5.25
N THR A 814 13.89 -31.54 5.75
CA THR A 814 12.86 -30.74 5.09
C THR A 814 12.59 -29.49 5.91
N LEU A 815 12.68 -28.31 5.30
CA LEU A 815 12.41 -27.04 5.98
C LEU A 815 10.99 -26.55 5.67
N LEU A 816 10.14 -26.54 6.70
CA LEU A 816 8.82 -25.91 6.67
C LEU A 816 8.97 -24.43 7.05
N VAL A 817 8.50 -23.52 6.23
CA VAL A 817 8.57 -22.07 6.50
C VAL A 817 7.17 -21.54 6.76
N ARG A 818 6.97 -21.02 7.98
CA ARG A 818 5.72 -20.36 8.40
C ARG A 818 5.97 -18.87 8.59
N ALA A 819 5.87 -18.11 7.50
CA ALA A 819 5.93 -16.66 7.56
C ALA A 819 4.65 -16.10 8.21
N HIS A 820 4.74 -14.89 8.77
CA HIS A 820 3.58 -14.19 9.33
C HIS A 820 2.51 -13.94 8.26
N TYR A 821 1.22 -13.98 8.62
CA TYR A 821 0.11 -13.82 7.66
C TYR A 821 0.06 -12.47 6.92
N LEU A 822 0.82 -11.47 7.39
CA LEU A 822 0.98 -10.17 6.72
C LEU A 822 2.11 -10.19 5.67
N ASN A 823 2.98 -11.18 5.74
CA ASN A 823 4.07 -11.38 4.81
C ASN A 823 3.61 -12.25 3.65
N ARG A 824 4.18 -12.01 2.48
CA ARG A 824 4.09 -12.93 1.35
C ARG A 824 5.40 -13.68 1.24
N LEU A 825 5.34 -15.00 1.37
CA LEU A 825 6.49 -15.85 1.10
C LEU A 825 6.53 -16.21 -0.39
N THR A 826 7.73 -16.30 -0.94
CA THR A 826 7.96 -16.83 -2.28
C THR A 826 9.26 -17.60 -2.28
N LEU A 827 9.18 -18.87 -2.63
CA LEU A 827 10.32 -19.77 -2.68
C LEU A 827 10.86 -19.85 -4.12
N PRO A 828 12.20 -19.88 -4.29
CA PRO A 828 12.78 -20.11 -5.61
C PRO A 828 12.46 -21.55 -6.09
N PRO A 829 12.31 -21.77 -7.40
CA PRO A 829 12.17 -23.12 -7.95
C PRO A 829 13.27 -24.11 -7.52
N SER A 830 14.50 -23.62 -7.29
CA SER A 830 15.66 -24.42 -6.87
C SER A 830 15.45 -25.25 -5.59
N VAL A 831 14.58 -24.81 -4.68
CA VAL A 831 14.38 -25.46 -3.37
C VAL A 831 13.09 -26.29 -3.29
N ALA A 832 12.41 -26.48 -4.42
CA ALA A 832 11.14 -27.21 -4.48
C ALA A 832 11.26 -28.62 -3.87
N GLY A 833 10.32 -28.96 -2.99
CA GLY A 833 10.29 -30.26 -2.30
C GLY A 833 11.28 -30.41 -1.14
N ARG A 834 12.20 -29.47 -0.93
CA ARG A 834 13.11 -29.41 0.23
C ARG A 834 12.74 -28.30 1.21
N VAL A 835 12.25 -27.19 0.68
CA VAL A 835 11.68 -26.06 1.46
C VAL A 835 10.21 -25.91 1.08
N ILE A 836 9.33 -25.89 2.08
CA ILE A 836 7.88 -25.90 1.89
C ILE A 836 7.25 -24.70 2.60
N ASP A 837 6.52 -23.87 1.85
CA ASP A 837 5.73 -22.77 2.42
C ASP A 837 4.48 -23.32 3.09
N VAL A 838 4.43 -23.22 4.42
CA VAL A 838 3.29 -23.62 5.27
C VAL A 838 2.61 -22.41 5.91
N SER A 839 2.85 -21.20 5.41
CA SER A 839 2.29 -19.94 5.96
C SER A 839 0.76 -19.88 5.83
N ALA A 840 0.19 -20.60 4.85
CA ALA A 840 -1.25 -20.70 4.65
C ALA A 840 -1.93 -21.76 5.55
N GLU A 841 -1.16 -22.56 6.30
CA GLU A 841 -1.73 -23.57 7.20
C GLU A 841 -2.39 -22.89 8.41
N PRO A 842 -3.72 -23.01 8.58
CA PRO A 842 -4.45 -22.23 9.57
C PRO A 842 -4.03 -22.58 11.00
N ASP A 843 -3.94 -23.88 11.28
CA ASP A 843 -3.55 -24.40 12.59
C ASP A 843 -2.05 -24.66 12.62
N ILE A 844 -1.37 -24.11 13.62
CA ILE A 844 0.07 -24.31 13.81
C ILE A 844 0.37 -25.62 14.54
N THR A 845 -0.56 -26.12 15.35
CA THR A 845 -0.35 -27.28 16.24
C THR A 845 0.13 -28.51 15.47
N PRO A 846 -0.46 -28.88 14.31
CA PRO A 846 0.04 -30.00 13.52
C PRO A 846 1.47 -29.79 12.99
N LEU A 847 1.86 -28.55 12.64
CA LEU A 847 3.23 -28.26 12.22
C LEU A 847 4.22 -28.40 13.37
N LEU A 848 3.86 -27.94 14.57
CA LEU A 848 4.68 -28.11 15.77
C LEU A 848 4.91 -29.59 16.06
N LEU A 849 3.85 -30.41 15.98
CA LEU A 849 3.93 -31.85 16.20
C LEU A 849 4.83 -32.58 15.19
N LEU A 850 4.82 -32.14 13.93
CA LEU A 850 5.62 -32.73 12.87
C LEU A 850 7.09 -32.29 12.92
N ALA A 851 7.39 -31.14 13.50
CA ALA A 851 8.76 -30.60 13.51
C ALA A 851 9.65 -31.27 14.57
N ASP A 852 10.83 -31.71 14.15
CA ASP A 852 11.90 -32.23 15.01
C ASP A 852 12.72 -31.12 15.67
N CYS A 853 12.74 -29.93 15.05
CA CYS A 853 13.34 -28.72 15.60
C CYS A 853 12.57 -27.47 15.16
N LEU A 854 12.41 -26.51 16.08
CA LEU A 854 11.87 -25.18 15.78
C LEU A 854 13.02 -24.19 15.60
N ILE A 855 13.06 -23.50 14.47
CA ILE A 855 13.89 -22.32 14.24
C ILE A 855 12.96 -21.10 14.37
N THR A 856 13.24 -20.20 15.29
CA THR A 856 12.43 -18.99 15.50
C THR A 856 13.31 -17.82 15.93
N ASP A 857 12.72 -16.67 16.20
CA ASP A 857 13.41 -15.49 16.71
C ASP A 857 12.77 -15.03 18.03
N TYR A 858 11.88 -14.05 17.98
CA TYR A 858 11.23 -13.40 19.13
C TYR A 858 9.72 -13.71 19.14
N SER A 859 9.37 -14.94 18.72
CA SER A 859 7.99 -15.39 18.55
C SER A 859 7.46 -16.09 19.79
N SER A 860 6.20 -15.85 20.15
CA SER A 860 5.55 -16.57 21.25
C SER A 860 5.36 -18.07 20.99
N VAL A 861 5.53 -18.53 19.74
CA VAL A 861 5.46 -19.96 19.39
C VAL A 861 6.47 -20.81 20.16
N MET A 862 7.59 -20.21 20.58
CA MET A 862 8.61 -20.89 21.39
C MET A 862 8.02 -21.48 22.69
N PHE A 863 7.06 -20.79 23.31
CA PHE A 863 6.42 -21.26 24.54
C PHE A 863 5.57 -22.50 24.31
N ASP A 864 4.91 -22.60 23.15
CA ASP A 864 4.10 -23.77 22.81
C ASP A 864 4.99 -24.96 22.42
N TYR A 865 5.98 -24.72 21.55
CA TYR A 865 6.86 -25.79 21.06
C TYR A 865 7.76 -26.38 22.15
N ALA A 866 8.17 -25.57 23.14
CA ALA A 866 8.95 -26.06 24.28
C ALA A 866 8.26 -27.20 25.05
N LEU A 867 6.92 -27.28 25.02
CA LEU A 867 6.17 -28.37 25.64
C LEU A 867 6.51 -29.74 25.07
N LEU A 868 7.01 -29.83 23.83
CA LEU A 868 7.45 -31.08 23.21
C LEU A 868 8.82 -31.55 23.72
N GLN A 869 9.56 -30.69 24.43
CA GLN A 869 10.95 -30.93 24.83
C GLN A 869 11.86 -31.32 23.67
N ARG A 870 11.66 -30.68 22.51
CA ARG A 870 12.48 -30.81 21.30
C ARG A 870 13.39 -29.59 21.11
N PRO A 871 14.51 -29.72 20.36
CA PRO A 871 15.42 -28.62 20.09
C PRO A 871 14.74 -27.34 19.54
N ILE A 872 15.18 -26.19 20.05
CA ILE A 872 14.78 -24.87 19.57
C ILE A 872 16.04 -24.07 19.24
N VAL A 873 16.08 -23.43 18.07
CA VAL A 873 17.17 -22.56 17.64
C VAL A 873 16.63 -21.14 17.46
N PHE A 874 17.24 -20.16 18.14
CA PHE A 874 16.81 -18.75 18.16
C PHE A 874 17.66 -17.90 17.21
N TYR A 875 17.30 -17.84 15.94
CA TYR A 875 18.06 -17.09 14.92
C TYR A 875 17.84 -15.58 15.01
N ALA A 876 18.68 -14.92 15.82
CA ALA A 876 18.59 -13.52 16.21
C ALA A 876 19.52 -12.61 15.37
N HIS A 877 19.53 -12.80 14.05
CA HIS A 877 20.38 -12.09 13.09
C HIS A 877 20.28 -10.55 13.11
N ASP A 878 19.19 -10.00 13.62
CA ASP A 878 18.86 -8.57 13.55
C ASP A 878 18.45 -7.96 14.91
N TRP A 879 18.91 -8.55 16.02
CA TRP A 879 18.54 -8.11 17.37
C TRP A 879 18.77 -6.62 17.60
N GLU A 880 19.87 -6.05 17.11
CA GLU A 880 20.24 -4.66 17.36
C GLU A 880 19.25 -3.68 16.69
N GLU A 881 18.69 -4.06 15.55
CA GLU A 881 17.60 -3.34 14.89
C GLU A 881 16.29 -3.58 15.62
N TYR A 882 15.99 -4.85 15.91
CA TYR A 882 14.73 -5.26 16.54
C TYR A 882 14.54 -4.66 17.93
N ALA A 883 15.59 -4.61 18.74
CA ALA A 883 15.58 -4.08 20.10
C ALA A 883 15.29 -2.56 20.12
N LYS A 884 15.69 -1.82 19.09
CA LYS A 884 15.41 -0.39 18.95
C LYS A 884 13.98 -0.10 18.49
N ASP A 885 13.39 -1.00 17.69
CA ASP A 885 12.09 -0.81 17.04
C ASP A 885 10.91 -1.45 17.83
N THR A 886 11.20 -2.25 18.87
CA THR A 886 10.18 -2.97 19.63
C THR A 886 9.65 -2.26 20.86
N ARG A 887 8.40 -2.62 21.21
CA ARG A 887 7.58 -2.16 22.35
C ARG A 887 8.18 -2.50 23.73
N GLY A 888 9.42 -3.00 23.79
CA GLY A 888 10.05 -3.67 24.93
C GLY A 888 9.56 -5.11 25.13
N THR A 889 10.39 -5.96 25.72
CA THR A 889 10.04 -7.32 26.16
C THR A 889 9.82 -7.37 27.68
N TYR A 890 9.12 -8.41 28.16
CA TYR A 890 8.90 -8.65 29.60
C TYR A 890 10.10 -9.32 30.28
N PHE A 891 10.97 -9.98 29.52
CA PHE A 891 12.23 -10.56 29.97
C PHE A 891 13.25 -10.56 28.83
N ASP A 892 14.52 -10.84 29.16
CA ASP A 892 15.60 -10.94 28.17
C ASP A 892 15.62 -12.34 27.58
N LEU A 893 15.07 -12.48 26.37
CA LEU A 893 15.02 -13.77 25.67
C LEU A 893 16.42 -14.30 25.35
N LEU A 894 17.40 -13.44 25.06
CA LEU A 894 18.73 -13.90 24.68
C LEU A 894 19.48 -14.53 25.87
N ALA A 895 19.21 -14.02 27.08
CA ALA A 895 19.76 -14.58 28.31
C ALA A 895 19.06 -15.88 28.73
N GLU A 896 17.74 -15.95 28.53
CA GLU A 896 16.88 -17.03 29.02
C GLU A 896 16.51 -18.10 27.97
N ALA A 897 17.07 -18.01 26.74
CA ALA A 897 16.73 -18.91 25.65
C ALA A 897 16.99 -20.40 26.00
N PRO A 898 16.00 -21.29 25.83
CA PRO A 898 16.17 -22.74 26.03
C PRO A 898 16.83 -23.42 24.81
N GLY A 899 17.75 -22.73 24.14
CA GLY A 899 18.40 -23.18 22.91
C GLY A 899 19.51 -22.22 22.46
N PRO A 900 20.31 -22.59 21.44
CA PRO A 900 21.35 -21.71 20.90
C PRO A 900 20.73 -20.47 20.24
N VAL A 901 21.50 -19.37 20.25
CA VAL A 901 21.08 -18.05 19.74
C VAL A 901 22.01 -17.59 18.62
N PRO A 902 22.00 -18.26 17.45
CA PRO A 902 22.87 -17.89 16.34
C PRO A 902 22.55 -16.47 15.83
N ARG A 903 23.59 -15.73 15.48
CA ARG A 903 23.55 -14.37 14.90
C ARG A 903 23.92 -14.35 13.42
N THR A 904 24.61 -15.39 12.94
CA THR A 904 25.05 -15.52 11.55
C THR A 904 24.50 -16.79 10.90
N GLU A 905 24.52 -16.83 9.56
CA GLU A 905 24.12 -18.01 8.79
C GLU A 905 24.95 -19.25 9.18
N GLU A 906 26.25 -19.10 9.32
CA GLU A 906 27.17 -20.16 9.68
C GLU A 906 26.88 -20.74 11.06
N GLU A 907 26.59 -19.89 12.05
CA GLU A 907 26.19 -20.33 13.40
C GLU A 907 24.85 -21.07 13.37
N LEU A 908 23.89 -20.59 12.56
CA LEU A 908 22.61 -21.27 12.36
C LEU A 908 22.82 -22.65 11.75
N PHE A 909 23.61 -22.75 10.70
CA PHE A 909 23.89 -24.01 10.02
C PHE A 909 24.69 -24.98 10.90
N ALA A 910 25.62 -24.48 11.73
CA ALA A 910 26.32 -25.30 12.72
C ALA A 910 25.35 -25.91 13.75
N ALA A 911 24.37 -25.12 14.24
CA ALA A 911 23.36 -25.62 15.17
C ALA A 911 22.44 -26.68 14.53
N ILE A 912 22.10 -26.52 13.25
CA ILE A 912 21.26 -27.48 12.50
C ILE A 912 22.02 -28.78 12.21
N ALA A 913 23.32 -28.71 11.93
CA ALA A 913 24.13 -29.88 11.61
C ALA A 913 24.18 -30.93 12.75
N ASP A 914 24.09 -30.50 14.01
CA ASP A 914 24.11 -31.39 15.18
C ASP A 914 23.00 -31.09 16.21
N LEU A 915 21.76 -31.34 15.80
CA LEU A 915 20.59 -31.21 16.68
C LEU A 915 20.63 -32.15 17.90
N ASN A 916 21.40 -33.25 17.85
CA ASN A 916 21.52 -34.16 18.99
C ASN A 916 22.29 -33.48 20.12
N THR A 917 23.42 -32.84 19.79
CA THR A 917 24.19 -32.05 20.76
C THR A 917 23.40 -30.85 21.26
N VAL A 918 22.63 -30.18 20.40
CA VAL A 918 21.72 -29.10 20.84
C VAL A 918 20.72 -29.63 21.87
N ARG A 919 20.09 -30.79 21.61
CA ARG A 919 19.14 -31.40 22.53
C ARG A 919 19.78 -31.67 23.90
N THR A 920 20.92 -32.35 23.94
CA THR A 920 21.57 -32.73 25.21
C THR A 920 22.10 -31.52 25.98
N THR A 921 22.62 -30.52 25.28
CA THR A 921 23.18 -29.31 25.91
C THR A 921 22.11 -28.44 26.59
N TYR A 922 20.93 -28.34 25.98
CA TYR A 922 19.87 -27.44 26.43
C TYR A 922 18.71 -28.13 27.16
N GLU A 923 18.75 -29.45 27.36
CA GLU A 923 17.68 -30.23 28.00
C GLU A 923 17.23 -29.64 29.35
N ALA A 924 18.20 -29.37 30.24
CA ALA A 924 17.91 -28.81 31.57
C ALA A 924 17.24 -27.43 31.48
N ARG A 925 17.76 -26.54 30.63
CA ARG A 925 17.18 -25.20 30.40
C ARG A 925 15.80 -25.27 29.79
N LEU A 926 15.56 -26.22 28.88
CA LEU A 926 14.25 -26.42 28.26
C LEU A 926 13.21 -26.90 29.28
N LYS A 927 13.61 -27.78 30.20
CA LYS A 927 12.77 -28.21 31.32
C LYS A 927 12.43 -27.04 32.24
N GLU A 928 13.43 -26.26 32.68
CA GLU A 928 13.22 -25.05 33.49
C GLU A 928 12.30 -24.04 32.78
N PHE A 929 12.46 -23.88 31.47
CA PHE A 929 11.63 -23.01 30.67
C PHE A 929 10.17 -23.49 30.63
N VAL A 930 9.93 -24.79 30.46
CA VAL A 930 8.58 -25.37 30.53
C VAL A 930 7.97 -25.21 31.93
N ASP A 931 8.75 -25.46 32.99
CA ASP A 931 8.29 -25.31 34.37
C ASP A 931 7.90 -23.85 34.67
N LYS A 932 8.63 -22.87 34.12
CA LYS A 932 8.38 -21.45 34.31
C LYS A 932 7.23 -20.91 33.46
N TYR A 933 7.10 -21.34 32.21
CA TYR A 933 6.20 -20.73 31.23
C TYR A 933 5.02 -21.60 30.81
N GLY A 934 5.00 -22.89 31.16
CA GLY A 934 3.97 -23.87 30.79
C GLY A 934 3.42 -24.69 31.97
N GLU A 935 3.57 -24.23 33.22
CA GLU A 935 3.18 -24.96 34.44
C GLU A 935 1.74 -25.51 34.46
N TYR A 936 0.80 -24.88 33.75
CA TYR A 936 -0.60 -25.32 33.69
C TYR A 936 -0.90 -26.21 32.47
N ASP A 937 0.01 -26.32 31.49
CA ASP A 937 -0.17 -27.16 30.30
C ASP A 937 0.09 -28.64 30.64
N ARG A 938 -0.99 -29.37 30.99
CA ARG A 938 -0.93 -30.78 31.43
C ARG A 938 -1.52 -31.79 30.43
N GLY A 939 -1.90 -31.35 29.24
CA GLY A 939 -2.53 -32.23 28.24
C GLY A 939 -4.04 -32.41 28.40
N ASP A 940 -4.66 -31.68 29.34
CA ASP A 940 -6.06 -31.79 29.74
C ASP A 940 -6.79 -30.43 29.85
N ALA A 941 -6.23 -29.34 29.31
CA ALA A 941 -6.79 -27.99 29.45
C ALA A 941 -8.20 -27.89 28.86
N ALA A 942 -8.42 -28.45 27.66
CA ALA A 942 -9.74 -28.50 27.05
C ALA A 942 -10.74 -29.28 27.92
N ALA A 943 -10.32 -30.42 28.46
CA ALA A 943 -11.13 -31.26 29.34
C ALA A 943 -11.54 -30.49 30.60
N ARG A 944 -10.60 -29.85 31.30
CA ARG A 944 -10.86 -29.07 32.52
C ARG A 944 -11.82 -27.90 32.29
N ILE A 945 -11.70 -27.20 31.15
CA ILE A 945 -12.66 -26.14 30.78
C ILE A 945 -14.05 -26.75 30.54
N VAL A 946 -14.12 -27.87 29.81
CA VAL A 946 -15.39 -28.56 29.54
C VAL A 946 -16.04 -29.06 30.82
N ASP A 947 -15.28 -29.67 31.73
CA ASP A 947 -15.77 -30.14 33.03
C ASP A 947 -16.36 -29.01 33.87
N ARG A 948 -15.66 -27.86 33.91
CA ARG A 948 -16.09 -26.69 34.69
C ARG A 948 -17.40 -26.07 34.23
N PHE A 949 -17.65 -25.99 32.91
CA PHE A 949 -18.78 -25.24 32.36
C PHE A 949 -19.89 -26.12 31.74
N PHE A 950 -19.58 -27.38 31.46
CA PHE A 950 -20.44 -28.32 30.72
C PHE A 950 -20.50 -29.73 31.33
N GLY A 951 -19.85 -30.01 32.48
CA GLY A 951 -19.91 -31.30 33.19
C GLY A 951 -21.18 -31.50 34.04
N THR A 952 -21.33 -32.67 34.67
CA THR A 952 -22.46 -33.02 35.57
C THR A 952 -22.52 -32.15 36.83
N ALA A 953 -21.39 -31.62 37.31
CA ALA A 953 -21.33 -30.65 38.40
C ALA A 953 -21.74 -29.22 37.98
N GLY A 954 -22.15 -28.99 36.73
CA GLY A 954 -22.83 -27.78 36.28
C GLY A 954 -24.29 -27.67 36.79
N GLU A 955 -24.68 -28.50 37.77
CA GLU A 955 -25.99 -28.57 38.42
C GLU A 955 -26.21 -27.53 39.54
N ALA A 956 -25.40 -26.48 39.58
CA ALA A 956 -25.80 -25.19 40.16
C ALA A 956 -26.10 -24.16 39.04
N ARG A 957 -26.78 -24.62 37.97
CA ARG A 957 -27.25 -23.78 36.86
C ARG A 957 -28.57 -23.08 37.17
#